data_AF-A0A0N5D9B6-F1
#
_entry.id   AF-A0A0N5D9B6-F1
#
_cell.length_a   1.000
_cell.length_b   1.000
_cell.length_c   1.000
_cell.angle_alpha   90.00
_cell.angle_beta   90.00
_cell.angle_gamma   90.00
#
_symmetry.space_group_name_H-M   'P 1'
#
loop_
_entity.id
_entity.type
_entity.pdbx_description
1 polymer ?
#
loop_
_entity_poly.entity_id
_entity_poly.type
_entity_poly.pdbx_seq_one_letter_code
_entity_poly.pdbx_strand_id
1 'polypeptide(L)'
;MSTKWLPRYMTNPYYLDPELEAGVVTKKWLEQRALLYLREIFSQCYSNVDTHGGAYSGLAGIAYAMLRASFHFEDNKFELLKFGNRILKQHYNEARKNQVIKETSYLLGVLGIYVVIIIYENKNDLGMKLLERFIKLCYLVAKKDVLGKGDDELLAGRAGFLAAIYTIRQHLGHAAIPDDCARAVVEKIIHSGRAYAASKDFGVPLMYKYHDRHYLGAAHGVMGIMQIFDQYLDGQAKSDVLRTVDWLLSLQLKNGNFPSKLEEKDIDRGENELVHWCHGATGAVHLMVVAYLRTEEYKYLEVCQSAKAALNLIWQKGILLKGPGICHGASGSGYAFLLFYRLTKEKHYLDCALCIARSFCSDNFKQRARTPDRPYSLFEGISGSLCFLCDLLEPDKAQFPFNPYLVNSRDVADKVTERVLKVEAAKLAKEIMEKKHTKDEFDGGPYVGIAGDGYSIFYATRLLPEKQVEFASFCTKTRRDEGGFYLLGTLGVKVIKAILDYEWSGSVNLLLLKEISSLIDIICADHYLPRGADEMLVGRAGFLAAISTLRMRLHRKIVPDSRVRKIINCIIDSGRKYAQLNSSPTPLMYEYYDVEYLGAAHGLMGILQMLLNFFPLLEQSAVNDIENTLNWLLEIQAENGNFAVDVKEIGIDHGSNDLVHWCHGASGAVPLMILAYLHFKNVKFLQAAEKALNLIWERGVLRKGPGICHGVAGSGYAFLLYYRLTQNTKYLDYARCFAMIACNQEFRKNARQPDRPYSLFEGIGGLLCFLVDVCSPMTAQFPLVPIKFD
;
A
#
# COMPACT_ATOMS: atom_id res chain seq x y z
N MET A 1 41.60 26.72 -30.22
CA MET A 1 40.79 27.55 -29.30
C MET A 1 40.34 26.69 -28.13
N SER A 2 41.02 26.78 -26.97
CA SER A 2 40.64 26.00 -25.77
C SER A 2 39.40 26.63 -25.12
N THR A 3 38.28 25.93 -25.12
CA THR A 3 37.07 26.36 -24.42
C THR A 3 37.34 26.43 -22.91
N LYS A 4 37.13 27.61 -22.31
CA LYS A 4 37.40 27.97 -20.91
C LYS A 4 36.57 27.21 -19.86
N TRP A 5 35.86 26.14 -20.24
CA TRP A 5 34.91 25.43 -19.40
C TRP A 5 35.13 23.91 -19.54
N LEU A 6 35.49 23.24 -18.44
CA LEU A 6 35.47 21.78 -18.36
C LEU A 6 34.06 21.26 -18.67
N PRO A 7 33.90 20.16 -19.43
CA PRO A 7 32.60 19.59 -19.74
C PRO A 7 31.82 19.28 -18.46
N ARG A 8 30.52 19.59 -18.44
CA ARG A 8 29.65 19.33 -17.27
C ARG A 8 29.26 17.87 -17.13
N TYR A 9 29.24 17.17 -18.26
CA TYR A 9 28.73 15.80 -18.38
C TYR A 9 29.82 14.89 -18.92
N MET A 10 29.81 13.66 -18.46
CA MET A 10 30.50 12.57 -19.11
C MET A 10 29.54 11.93 -20.12
N THR A 11 30.02 11.67 -21.34
CA THR A 11 29.28 10.86 -22.32
C THR A 11 28.90 9.53 -21.68
N ASN A 12 27.62 9.17 -21.73
CA ASN A 12 27.14 7.93 -21.13
C ASN A 12 27.71 6.70 -21.86
N PRO A 13 28.60 5.93 -21.21
CA PRO A 13 29.24 4.77 -21.85
C PRO A 13 28.26 3.59 -22.04
N TYR A 14 27.10 3.63 -21.39
CA TYR A 14 26.11 2.55 -21.38
C TYR A 14 24.88 2.88 -22.22
N TYR A 15 24.95 3.92 -23.05
CA TYR A 15 23.78 4.49 -23.74
C TYR A 15 23.03 3.49 -24.63
N LEU A 16 23.75 2.56 -25.27
CA LEU A 16 23.20 1.61 -26.25
C LEU A 16 22.53 0.39 -25.61
N ASP A 17 23.08 -0.13 -24.49
CA ASP A 17 22.60 -1.36 -23.85
C ASP A 17 22.77 -1.27 -22.31
N PRO A 18 21.84 -0.61 -21.61
CA PRO A 18 21.89 -0.53 -20.16
C PRO A 18 21.66 -1.88 -19.46
N GLU A 19 20.93 -2.81 -20.09
CA GLU A 19 20.58 -4.09 -19.47
C GLU A 19 21.82 -4.98 -19.30
N LEU A 20 22.61 -5.12 -20.36
CA LEU A 20 23.86 -5.89 -20.32
C LEU A 20 24.81 -5.34 -19.24
N GLU A 21 24.94 -4.02 -19.18
CA GLU A 21 25.90 -3.35 -18.31
C GLU A 21 25.44 -3.31 -16.85
N ALA A 22 24.12 -3.25 -16.62
CA ALA A 22 23.52 -3.39 -15.30
C ALA A 22 23.69 -4.81 -14.73
N GLY A 23 23.71 -5.85 -15.58
CA GLY A 23 23.92 -7.24 -15.17
C GLY A 23 25.23 -7.49 -14.41
N VAL A 24 26.24 -6.63 -14.58
CA VAL A 24 27.52 -6.69 -13.84
C VAL A 24 27.40 -6.12 -12.42
N VAL A 25 26.42 -5.26 -12.17
CA VAL A 25 26.18 -4.59 -10.89
C VAL A 25 25.36 -5.48 -9.97
N THR A 26 26.01 -6.53 -9.46
CA THR A 26 25.38 -7.47 -8.52
C THR A 26 25.20 -6.87 -7.11
N LYS A 27 24.35 -7.48 -6.29
CA LYS A 27 24.23 -7.15 -4.85
C LYS A 27 25.59 -7.10 -4.15
N LYS A 28 26.43 -8.12 -4.38
CA LYS A 28 27.79 -8.20 -3.82
C LYS A 28 28.68 -7.05 -4.30
N TRP A 29 28.55 -6.64 -5.56
CA TRP A 29 29.28 -5.48 -6.08
C TRP A 29 28.87 -4.19 -5.36
N LEU A 30 27.56 -3.96 -5.17
CA LEU A 30 27.04 -2.81 -4.46
C LEU A 30 27.54 -2.76 -3.01
N GLU A 31 27.47 -3.89 -2.30
CA GLU A 31 27.99 -4.04 -0.93
C GLU A 31 29.48 -3.70 -0.87
N GLN A 32 30.29 -4.21 -1.79
CA GLN A 32 31.72 -3.93 -1.85
C GLN A 32 32.01 -2.43 -2.10
N ARG A 33 31.28 -1.77 -3.00
CA ARG A 33 31.45 -0.34 -3.26
C ARG A 33 31.00 0.53 -2.08
N ALA A 34 29.88 0.20 -1.46
CA ALA A 34 29.43 0.87 -0.25
C ALA A 34 30.44 0.74 0.90
N LEU A 35 31.02 -0.45 1.10
CA LEU A 35 32.08 -0.67 2.10
C LEU A 35 33.34 0.16 1.82
N LEU A 36 33.70 0.42 0.56
CA LEU A 36 34.81 1.31 0.22
C LEU A 36 34.53 2.76 0.64
N TYR A 37 33.34 3.27 0.35
CA TYR A 37 32.95 4.62 0.81
C TYR A 37 32.86 4.71 2.33
N LEU A 38 32.36 3.67 3.01
CA LEU A 38 32.38 3.62 4.47
C LEU A 38 33.80 3.71 5.04
N ARG A 39 34.76 2.98 4.46
CA ARG A 39 36.18 3.08 4.86
C ARG A 39 36.74 4.48 4.62
N GLU A 40 36.43 5.08 3.49
CA GLU A 40 36.88 6.43 3.15
C GLU A 40 36.34 7.47 4.14
N ILE A 41 35.03 7.43 4.44
CA ILE A 41 34.37 8.28 5.44
C ILE A 41 34.98 8.07 6.84
N PHE A 42 35.22 6.83 7.24
CA PHE A 42 35.82 6.51 8.54
C PHE A 42 37.26 6.96 8.69
N SER A 43 38.03 7.01 7.60
CA SER A 43 39.42 7.46 7.61
C SER A 43 39.58 8.96 7.84
N GLN A 44 38.49 9.74 7.75
CA GLN A 44 38.57 11.20 7.86
C GLN A 44 38.56 11.72 9.30
N CYS A 45 39.41 12.72 9.53
CA CYS A 45 39.43 13.52 10.75
C CYS A 45 38.58 14.79 10.56
N TYR A 46 37.34 14.75 11.04
CA TYR A 46 36.41 15.87 10.93
C TYR A 46 36.73 17.01 11.90
N SER A 47 36.73 18.23 11.38
CA SER A 47 37.04 19.46 12.10
C SER A 47 35.79 20.32 12.37
N ASN A 48 35.95 21.44 13.07
CA ASN A 48 34.87 22.42 13.25
C ASN A 48 34.43 23.08 11.93
N VAL A 49 35.26 23.03 10.88
CA VAL A 49 34.85 23.55 9.56
C VAL A 49 33.74 22.68 8.97
N ASP A 50 33.67 21.41 9.36
CA ASP A 50 32.70 20.41 8.88
C ASP A 50 31.37 20.44 9.66
N THR A 51 31.29 21.24 10.73
CA THR A 51 30.04 21.51 11.47
C THR A 51 29.25 22.68 10.88
N HIS A 52 29.56 23.09 9.65
CA HIS A 52 28.83 24.13 8.93
C HIS A 52 27.91 23.49 7.88
N GLY A 53 26.74 24.11 7.66
CA GLY A 53 25.82 23.69 6.59
C GLY A 53 24.81 22.60 6.95
N GLY A 54 24.54 22.40 8.25
CA GLY A 54 23.44 21.56 8.74
C GLY A 54 23.52 20.10 8.26
N ALA A 55 22.39 19.50 7.95
CA ALA A 55 22.34 18.15 7.39
C ALA A 55 22.72 18.09 5.90
N TYR A 56 22.73 19.23 5.19
CA TYR A 56 23.05 19.30 3.78
C TYR A 56 24.53 19.00 3.51
N SER A 57 25.41 19.83 4.08
CA SER A 57 26.86 19.75 3.85
C SER A 57 27.70 19.47 5.10
N GLY A 58 27.08 19.41 6.28
CA GLY A 58 27.77 19.20 7.56
C GLY A 58 27.67 17.78 8.12
N LEU A 59 28.27 17.57 9.30
CA LEU A 59 28.39 16.25 9.96
C LEU A 59 27.06 15.54 10.24
N ALA A 60 25.93 16.27 10.33
CA ALA A 60 24.63 15.66 10.59
C ALA A 60 24.16 14.83 9.39
N GLY A 61 24.47 15.28 8.17
CA GLY A 61 24.19 14.51 6.95
C GLY A 61 25.05 13.25 6.86
N ILE A 62 26.31 13.32 7.30
CA ILE A 62 27.21 12.17 7.37
C ILE A 62 26.68 11.15 8.38
N ALA A 63 26.28 11.61 9.57
CA ALA A 63 25.66 10.76 10.58
C ALA A 63 24.38 10.08 10.06
N TYR A 64 23.55 10.80 9.30
CA TYR A 64 22.38 10.21 8.65
C TYR A 64 22.76 9.12 7.64
N ALA A 65 23.80 9.31 6.84
CA ALA A 65 24.29 8.28 5.93
C ALA A 65 24.78 7.02 6.67
N MET A 66 25.42 7.17 7.82
CA MET A 66 25.82 6.03 8.66
C MET A 66 24.62 5.27 9.21
N LEU A 67 23.57 5.98 9.64
CA LEU A 67 22.32 5.37 10.08
C LEU A 67 21.69 4.56 8.94
N ARG A 68 21.61 5.14 7.74
CA ARG A 68 21.07 4.46 6.56
C ARG A 68 21.87 3.20 6.22
N ALA A 69 23.20 3.29 6.18
CA ALA A 69 24.07 2.14 5.94
C ALA A 69 23.89 1.04 7.02
N SER A 70 23.65 1.42 8.27
CA SER A 70 23.49 0.47 9.39
C SER A 70 22.32 -0.51 9.22
N PHE A 71 21.34 -0.20 8.37
CA PHE A 71 20.23 -1.10 8.05
C PHE A 71 20.62 -2.23 7.08
N HIS A 72 21.72 -2.08 6.35
CA HIS A 72 22.18 -3.07 5.35
C HIS A 72 23.44 -3.82 5.79
N PHE A 73 24.25 -3.23 6.67
CA PHE A 73 25.51 -3.83 7.15
C PHE A 73 25.40 -4.20 8.63
N GLU A 74 24.68 -5.29 8.94
CA GLU A 74 24.39 -5.72 10.32
C GLU A 74 25.68 -5.95 11.13
N ASP A 75 26.71 -6.57 10.53
CA ASP A 75 28.01 -6.84 11.17
C ASP A 75 28.75 -5.54 11.56
N ASN A 76 28.49 -4.42 10.88
CA ASN A 76 29.12 -3.13 11.14
C ASN A 76 28.18 -2.14 11.84
N LYS A 77 26.92 -2.53 12.11
CA LYS A 77 25.87 -1.64 12.59
C LYS A 77 26.25 -0.88 13.85
N PHE A 78 26.82 -1.57 14.84
CA PHE A 78 27.24 -0.93 16.08
C PHE A 78 28.29 0.16 15.84
N GLU A 79 29.33 -0.13 15.06
CA GLU A 79 30.40 0.83 14.76
C GLU A 79 29.91 2.01 13.90
N LEU A 80 29.04 1.75 12.92
CA LEU A 80 28.39 2.79 12.11
C LEU A 80 27.59 3.77 12.97
N LEU A 81 26.73 3.24 13.85
CA LEU A 81 25.90 4.05 14.73
C LEU A 81 26.73 4.81 15.78
N LYS A 82 27.76 4.16 16.33
CA LYS A 82 28.68 4.77 17.29
C LYS A 82 29.46 5.93 16.67
N PHE A 83 30.01 5.72 15.47
CA PHE A 83 30.71 6.76 14.73
C PHE A 83 29.77 7.92 14.36
N GLY A 84 28.60 7.61 13.81
CA GLY A 84 27.57 8.59 13.46
C GLY A 84 27.13 9.43 14.66
N ASN A 85 26.87 8.80 15.81
CA ASN A 85 26.49 9.50 17.04
C ASN A 85 27.60 10.44 17.54
N ARG A 86 28.87 10.02 17.47
CA ARG A 86 30.03 10.84 17.87
C ARG A 86 30.11 12.14 17.07
N ILE A 87 30.10 12.05 15.74
CA ILE A 87 30.21 13.25 14.87
C ILE A 87 28.94 14.12 14.95
N LEU A 88 27.78 13.51 15.19
CA LEU A 88 26.53 14.24 15.39
C LEU A 88 26.56 15.07 16.68
N LYS A 89 27.08 14.51 17.78
CA LYS A 89 27.28 15.23 19.04
C LYS A 89 28.27 16.39 18.90
N GLN A 90 29.36 16.18 18.16
CA GLN A 90 30.29 17.28 17.81
C GLN A 90 29.54 18.42 17.10
N HIS A 91 28.74 18.10 16.08
CA HIS A 91 27.97 19.10 15.35
C HIS A 91 26.97 19.85 16.24
N TYR A 92 26.24 19.12 17.07
CA TYR A 92 25.27 19.69 18.00
C TYR A 92 25.92 20.66 18.98
N ASN A 93 27.07 20.29 19.54
CA ASN A 93 27.79 21.13 20.50
C ASN A 93 28.29 22.44 19.87
N GLU A 94 28.80 22.39 18.64
CA GLU A 94 29.21 23.60 17.91
C GLU A 94 28.01 24.47 17.52
N ALA A 95 26.91 23.87 17.08
CA ALA A 95 25.68 24.59 16.75
C ALA A 95 25.12 25.38 17.96
N ARG A 96 25.26 24.84 19.18
CA ARG A 96 24.82 25.52 20.41
C ARG A 96 25.66 26.75 20.78
N LYS A 97 26.94 26.78 20.43
CA LYS A 97 27.84 27.90 20.75
C LYS A 97 27.52 29.16 19.93
N ASN A 98 27.03 28.98 18.71
CA ASN A 98 26.91 30.04 17.70
C ASN A 98 25.56 30.79 17.69
N GLN A 99 24.82 30.85 18.82
CA GLN A 99 23.53 31.57 19.06
C GLN A 99 22.69 31.87 17.78
N VAL A 100 21.68 31.04 17.52
CA VAL A 100 21.25 30.67 16.16
C VAL A 100 20.17 31.59 15.53
N ILE A 101 20.50 32.23 14.39
CA ILE A 101 19.56 32.92 13.46
C ILE A 101 18.85 31.94 12.48
N LYS A 102 19.22 30.65 12.44
CA LYS A 102 18.68 29.63 11.50
C LYS A 102 18.14 28.35 12.19
N GLU A 103 17.50 28.49 13.35
CA GLU A 103 17.06 27.31 14.13
C GLU A 103 15.94 26.55 13.42
N THR A 104 15.09 27.25 12.68
CA THR A 104 13.98 26.69 11.91
C THR A 104 14.38 26.13 10.54
N SER A 105 15.62 26.37 10.09
CA SER A 105 16.06 25.93 8.77
C SER A 105 16.43 24.46 8.76
N TYR A 106 15.83 23.70 7.84
CA TYR A 106 15.95 22.24 7.77
C TYR A 106 17.33 21.73 7.37
N LEU A 107 17.58 21.55 6.07
CA LEU A 107 18.82 20.96 5.57
C LEU A 107 20.02 21.88 5.79
N LEU A 108 19.84 23.19 5.66
CA LEU A 108 20.92 24.18 5.80
C LEU A 108 21.10 24.72 7.23
N GLY A 109 20.30 24.27 8.19
CA GLY A 109 20.28 24.83 9.55
C GLY A 109 20.29 23.79 10.65
N VAL A 110 19.95 24.28 11.85
CA VAL A 110 20.04 23.49 13.08
C VAL A 110 18.90 22.48 13.20
N LEU A 111 17.75 22.74 12.56
CA LEU A 111 16.63 21.80 12.56
C LEU A 111 17.04 20.43 11.97
N GLY A 112 17.85 20.41 10.90
CA GLY A 112 18.38 19.16 10.34
C GLY A 112 19.24 18.39 11.33
N ILE A 113 20.01 19.08 12.18
CA ILE A 113 20.77 18.46 13.27
C ILE A 113 19.82 17.86 14.30
N TYR A 114 18.78 18.61 14.71
CA TYR A 114 17.77 18.13 15.66
C TYR A 114 17.08 16.87 15.15
N VAL A 115 16.65 16.86 13.89
CA VAL A 115 15.97 15.72 13.26
C VAL A 115 16.84 14.47 13.33
N VAL A 116 18.13 14.56 12.99
CA VAL A 116 19.04 13.42 13.06
C VAL A 116 19.25 12.95 14.50
N ILE A 117 19.36 13.86 15.47
CA ILE A 117 19.46 13.49 16.90
C ILE A 117 18.18 12.81 17.39
N ILE A 118 17.01 13.36 17.05
CA ILE A 118 15.71 12.76 17.40
C ILE A 118 15.64 11.33 16.89
N ILE A 119 16.11 11.06 15.67
CA ILE A 119 16.09 9.71 15.10
C ILE A 119 17.11 8.79 15.80
N TYR A 120 18.33 9.26 16.07
CA TYR A 120 19.38 8.48 16.74
C TYR A 120 19.10 8.21 18.22
N GLU A 121 18.47 9.16 18.92
CA GLU A 121 18.35 9.20 20.36
C GLU A 121 16.89 9.30 20.83
N ASN A 122 15.95 8.73 20.07
CA ASN A 122 14.49 8.79 20.35
C ASN A 122 14.06 8.18 21.70
N LYS A 123 14.94 7.47 22.40
CA LYS A 123 14.71 6.92 23.75
C LYS A 123 15.45 7.67 24.85
N ASN A 124 16.27 8.66 24.51
CA ASN A 124 17.07 9.42 25.47
C ASN A 124 16.45 10.79 25.74
N ASP A 125 16.80 11.36 26.89
CA ASP A 125 16.35 12.68 27.35
C ASP A 125 16.63 13.79 26.32
N LEU A 126 17.80 13.78 25.67
CA LEU A 126 18.14 14.77 24.64
C LEU A 126 17.20 14.70 23.43
N GLY A 127 16.94 13.50 22.91
CA GLY A 127 16.05 13.30 21.76
C GLY A 127 14.62 13.76 22.06
N MET A 128 14.10 13.42 23.24
CA MET A 128 12.77 13.84 23.68
C MET A 128 12.67 15.36 23.84
N LYS A 129 13.66 16.00 24.47
CA LYS A 129 13.71 17.47 24.59
C LYS A 129 13.77 18.18 23.25
N LEU A 130 14.52 17.64 22.29
CA LEU A 130 14.60 18.19 20.95
C LEU A 130 13.31 17.97 20.16
N LEU A 131 12.59 16.86 20.38
CA LEU A 131 11.27 16.64 19.80
C LEU A 131 10.25 17.67 20.31
N GLU A 132 10.24 17.95 21.62
CA GLU A 132 9.42 19.03 22.19
C GLU A 132 9.79 20.41 21.63
N ARG A 133 11.08 20.70 21.48
CA ARG A 133 11.56 21.94 20.84
C ARG A 133 11.10 22.01 19.39
N PHE A 134 11.19 20.91 18.64
CA PHE A 134 10.75 20.80 17.26
C PHE A 134 9.26 21.15 17.13
N ILE A 135 8.40 20.59 17.99
CA ILE A 135 6.96 20.89 18.00
C ILE A 135 6.71 22.39 18.28
N LYS A 136 7.46 23.01 19.21
CA LYS A 136 7.37 24.46 19.45
C LYS A 136 7.79 25.28 18.22
N LEU A 137 8.83 24.86 17.51
CA LEU A 137 9.27 25.51 16.27
C LEU A 137 8.24 25.36 15.15
N CYS A 138 7.49 24.27 15.11
CA CYS A 138 6.41 24.05 14.15
C CYS A 138 5.36 25.16 14.21
N TYR A 139 4.83 25.45 15.40
CA TYR A 139 3.87 26.53 15.59
C TYR A 139 4.50 27.92 15.36
N LEU A 140 5.81 28.06 15.54
CA LEU A 140 6.53 29.30 15.23
C LEU A 140 6.55 29.58 13.73
N VAL A 141 6.95 28.60 12.91
CA VAL A 141 7.03 28.77 11.44
C VAL A 141 5.65 28.88 10.79
N ALA A 142 4.61 28.32 11.41
CA ALA A 142 3.23 28.47 10.96
C ALA A 142 2.65 29.86 11.25
N LYS A 143 3.02 30.49 12.39
CA LYS A 143 2.43 31.77 12.83
C LYS A 143 3.03 33.01 12.19
N LYS A 144 4.32 33.00 11.86
CA LYS A 144 5.03 34.19 11.39
C LYS A 144 6.02 33.88 10.27
N ASP A 145 6.46 34.95 9.61
CA ASP A 145 7.56 34.89 8.66
C ASP A 145 8.88 34.93 9.44
N VAL A 146 9.78 33.99 9.16
CA VAL A 146 10.95 33.70 10.04
C VAL A 146 12.29 34.00 9.34
N LEU A 147 12.41 33.66 8.05
CA LEU A 147 13.59 33.88 7.21
C LEU A 147 13.37 35.03 6.20
N GLY A 148 12.13 35.50 6.01
CA GLY A 148 11.76 36.54 5.07
C GLY A 148 11.76 36.03 3.62
N LYS A 149 12.77 36.40 2.83
CA LYS A 149 12.86 36.05 1.39
C LYS A 149 13.33 34.60 1.20
N GLY A 150 12.47 33.64 1.50
CA GLY A 150 12.79 32.21 1.42
C GLY A 150 12.02 31.33 2.38
N ASP A 151 10.92 31.82 2.91
CA ASP A 151 10.23 31.16 4.01
C ASP A 151 9.59 29.83 3.64
N ASP A 152 9.43 29.50 2.35
CA ASP A 152 8.64 28.35 1.94
C ASP A 152 9.46 27.26 1.22
N GLU A 153 10.70 27.51 0.80
CA GLU A 153 11.48 26.53 0.01
C GLU A 153 11.97 25.30 0.81
N LEU A 154 12.57 24.32 0.12
CA LEU A 154 12.82 23.00 0.68
C LEU A 154 14.07 22.94 1.59
N LEU A 155 15.12 23.72 1.32
CA LEU A 155 16.38 23.55 2.05
C LEU A 155 16.37 24.21 3.44
N ALA A 156 15.61 25.27 3.62
CA ALA A 156 15.56 26.13 4.79
C ALA A 156 14.15 26.59 5.17
N GLY A 157 13.22 26.67 4.22
CA GLY A 157 11.84 27.14 4.44
C GLY A 157 10.89 26.09 5.02
N ARG A 158 9.59 26.42 4.98
CA ARG A 158 8.47 25.65 5.52
C ARG A 158 8.27 24.33 4.79
N ALA A 159 8.51 24.24 3.48
CA ALA A 159 8.50 22.95 2.79
C ALA A 159 9.59 22.02 3.34
N GLY A 160 10.77 22.56 3.65
CA GLY A 160 11.82 21.84 4.39
C GLY A 160 11.37 21.42 5.78
N PHE A 161 10.73 22.32 6.54
CA PHE A 161 10.18 21.98 7.85
C PHE A 161 9.15 20.85 7.77
N LEU A 162 8.30 20.86 6.74
CA LEU A 162 7.32 19.81 6.51
C LEU A 162 7.99 18.48 6.12
N ALA A 163 9.04 18.51 5.29
CA ALA A 163 9.85 17.33 5.02
C ALA A 163 10.53 16.77 6.30
N ALA A 164 10.89 17.64 7.23
CA ALA A 164 11.39 17.25 8.55
C ALA A 164 10.32 16.52 9.39
N ILE A 165 9.08 17.01 9.38
CA ILE A 165 7.93 16.34 10.04
C ILE A 165 7.78 14.92 9.49
N TYR A 166 7.75 14.75 8.16
CA TYR A 166 7.61 13.42 7.55
C TYR A 166 8.79 12.51 7.83
N THR A 167 10.02 13.05 7.84
CA THR A 167 11.21 12.28 8.19
C THR A 167 11.16 11.75 9.63
N ILE A 168 10.73 12.57 10.59
CA ILE A 168 10.53 12.10 11.98
C ILE A 168 9.43 11.04 12.02
N ARG A 169 8.28 11.29 11.39
CA ARG A 169 7.14 10.36 11.35
C ARG A 169 7.48 9.01 10.70
N GLN A 170 8.37 9.01 9.71
CA GLN A 170 8.86 7.78 9.08
C GLN A 170 9.65 6.90 10.05
N HIS A 171 10.45 7.49 10.95
CA HIS A 171 11.32 6.74 11.86
C HIS A 171 10.70 6.46 13.24
N LEU A 172 9.86 7.37 13.74
CA LEU A 172 9.26 7.29 15.09
C LEU A 172 7.75 6.98 15.05
N GLY A 173 7.15 6.93 13.87
CA GLY A 173 5.71 6.73 13.67
C GLY A 173 4.92 8.04 13.58
N HIS A 174 3.74 7.96 12.97
CA HIS A 174 2.91 9.14 12.64
C HIS A 174 2.53 9.99 13.87
N ALA A 175 2.27 9.34 15.01
CA ALA A 175 1.89 10.00 16.26
C ALA A 175 3.03 10.79 16.95
N ALA A 176 4.28 10.66 16.48
CA ALA A 176 5.41 11.38 17.05
C ALA A 176 5.30 12.91 16.91
N ILE A 177 4.61 13.36 15.85
CA ILE A 177 4.32 14.78 15.62
C ILE A 177 2.80 14.93 15.46
N PRO A 178 2.14 15.84 16.20
CA PRO A 178 0.71 16.10 16.07
C PRO A 178 0.26 16.55 14.67
N ASP A 179 -0.95 16.17 14.26
CA ASP A 179 -1.52 16.51 12.95
C ASP A 179 -1.77 18.01 12.77
N ASP A 180 -2.18 18.69 13.84
CA ASP A 180 -2.39 20.14 13.83
C ASP A 180 -1.10 20.91 13.55
N CYS A 181 0.06 20.40 13.99
CA CYS A 181 1.36 20.97 13.64
C CYS A 181 1.60 20.90 12.13
N ALA A 182 1.45 19.73 11.51
CA ALA A 182 1.64 19.58 10.07
C ALA A 182 0.62 20.41 9.25
N ARG A 183 -0.66 20.37 9.65
CA ARG A 183 -1.74 21.16 9.03
C ARG A 183 -1.43 22.66 9.05
N ALA A 184 -1.00 23.20 10.19
CA ALA A 184 -0.70 24.64 10.32
C ALA A 184 0.44 25.09 9.40
N VAL A 185 1.45 24.24 9.18
CA VAL A 185 2.55 24.53 8.24
C VAL A 185 2.04 24.50 6.79
N VAL A 186 1.23 23.51 6.43
CA VAL A 186 0.62 23.39 5.09
C VAL A 186 -0.25 24.61 4.78
N GLU A 187 -1.15 24.98 5.69
CA GLU A 187 -2.02 26.14 5.54
C GLU A 187 -1.23 27.44 5.33
N LYS A 188 -0.13 27.62 6.08
CA LYS A 188 0.74 28.79 5.94
C LYS A 188 1.45 28.82 4.59
N ILE A 189 1.95 27.69 4.06
CA ILE A 189 2.58 27.59 2.73
C ILE A 189 1.57 27.94 1.62
N ILE A 190 0.34 27.46 1.72
CA ILE A 190 -0.71 27.77 0.73
C ILE A 190 -1.10 29.25 0.80
N HIS A 191 -1.28 29.78 2.00
CA HIS A 191 -1.60 31.19 2.20
C HIS A 191 -0.49 32.11 1.66
N SER A 192 0.78 31.84 1.98
CA SER A 192 1.90 32.65 1.48
C SER A 192 2.01 32.57 -0.05
N GLY A 193 1.83 31.38 -0.62
CA GLY A 193 1.86 31.17 -2.07
C GLY A 193 0.77 31.93 -2.82
N ARG A 194 -0.48 31.86 -2.33
CA ARG A 194 -1.62 32.60 -2.91
C ARG A 194 -1.41 34.11 -2.84
N ALA A 195 -1.00 34.60 -1.67
CA ALA A 195 -0.78 36.03 -1.45
C ALA A 195 0.33 36.57 -2.38
N TYR A 196 1.44 35.83 -2.50
CA TYR A 196 2.54 36.25 -3.35
C TYR A 196 2.17 36.20 -4.84
N ALA A 197 1.51 35.12 -5.28
CA ALA A 197 1.01 34.98 -6.64
C ALA A 197 0.11 36.14 -7.07
N ALA A 198 -0.86 36.49 -6.21
CA ALA A 198 -1.79 37.60 -6.46
C ALA A 198 -1.11 38.96 -6.46
N SER A 199 -0.13 39.20 -5.57
CA SER A 199 0.55 40.50 -5.45
C SER A 199 1.36 40.93 -6.69
N LYS A 200 1.64 39.97 -7.58
CA LYS A 200 2.46 40.16 -8.79
C LYS A 200 1.77 39.71 -10.07
N ASP A 201 0.50 39.30 -9.97
CA ASP A 201 -0.33 38.85 -11.09
C ASP A 201 0.36 37.79 -11.98
N PHE A 202 0.87 36.71 -11.36
CA PHE A 202 1.59 35.66 -12.08
C PHE A 202 0.72 34.82 -13.02
N GLY A 203 -0.61 34.93 -12.93
CA GLY A 203 -1.54 34.07 -13.68
C GLY A 203 -1.54 32.60 -13.23
N VAL A 204 -0.91 32.28 -12.08
CA VAL A 204 -0.88 30.94 -11.48
C VAL A 204 -1.38 31.01 -10.04
N PRO A 205 -1.97 29.94 -9.46
CA PRO A 205 -2.53 30.02 -8.11
C PRO A 205 -1.51 30.19 -7.00
N LEU A 206 -0.33 29.57 -7.12
CA LEU A 206 0.72 29.58 -6.10
C LEU A 206 2.06 29.98 -6.71
N MET A 207 2.73 30.98 -6.12
CA MET A 207 4.07 31.39 -6.53
C MET A 207 4.91 31.73 -5.32
N TYR A 208 6.23 31.55 -5.43
CA TYR A 208 7.17 31.74 -4.32
C TYR A 208 8.45 32.42 -4.79
N LYS A 209 9.20 32.97 -3.85
CA LYS A 209 10.41 33.73 -4.11
C LYS A 209 11.51 33.42 -3.10
N TYR A 210 12.73 33.29 -3.59
CA TYR A 210 13.93 33.08 -2.77
C TYR A 210 15.08 33.97 -3.27
N HIS A 211 15.71 34.73 -2.37
CA HIS A 211 16.80 35.67 -2.69
C HIS A 211 16.57 36.50 -3.96
N ASP A 212 15.41 37.14 -4.03
CA ASP A 212 15.04 38.00 -5.14
C ASP A 212 14.78 37.33 -6.50
N ARG A 213 14.61 36.01 -6.53
CA ARG A 213 14.38 35.24 -7.76
C ARG A 213 13.25 34.23 -7.64
N HIS A 214 12.63 33.89 -8.77
CA HIS A 214 11.56 32.89 -8.88
C HIS A 214 12.13 31.54 -9.31
N TYR A 215 12.79 30.85 -8.38
CA TYR A 215 13.33 29.53 -8.64
C TYR A 215 12.22 28.52 -8.90
N LEU A 216 12.46 27.62 -9.86
CA LEU A 216 11.49 26.58 -10.23
C LEU A 216 11.91 25.20 -9.71
N GLY A 217 13.21 24.91 -9.62
CA GLY A 217 13.74 23.59 -9.26
C GLY A 217 13.44 23.10 -7.83
N ALA A 218 13.80 21.85 -7.52
CA ALA A 218 13.38 21.17 -6.30
C ALA A 218 14.03 21.67 -5.00
N ALA A 219 15.22 22.29 -5.06
CA ALA A 219 15.90 22.76 -3.85
C ALA A 219 15.30 24.08 -3.33
N HIS A 220 15.27 25.10 -4.18
CA HIS A 220 14.95 26.48 -3.80
C HIS A 220 13.66 27.01 -4.41
N GLY A 221 12.95 26.18 -5.16
CA GLY A 221 11.91 26.62 -6.07
C GLY A 221 10.59 25.89 -5.91
N VAL A 222 9.66 26.28 -6.77
CA VAL A 222 8.26 25.84 -6.73
C VAL A 222 8.13 24.31 -6.80
N MET A 223 8.99 23.58 -7.53
CA MET A 223 8.94 22.11 -7.57
C MET A 223 9.19 21.45 -6.22
N GLY A 224 10.05 22.03 -5.37
CA GLY A 224 10.29 21.51 -4.03
C GLY A 224 9.10 21.73 -3.11
N ILE A 225 8.46 22.89 -3.26
CA ILE A 225 7.30 23.30 -2.48
C ILE A 225 6.08 22.47 -2.89
N MET A 226 5.84 22.30 -4.19
CA MET A 226 4.69 21.55 -4.73
C MET A 226 4.74 20.05 -4.46
N GLN A 227 5.84 19.52 -3.92
CA GLN A 227 5.84 18.16 -3.36
C GLN A 227 4.98 18.04 -2.07
N ILE A 228 4.35 19.14 -1.62
CA ILE A 228 3.34 19.23 -0.54
C ILE A 228 1.99 18.57 -0.87
N PHE A 229 2.00 17.40 -1.49
CA PHE A 229 0.78 16.62 -1.67
C PHE A 229 0.43 15.88 -0.37
N ASP A 230 -0.23 16.62 0.52
CA ASP A 230 -0.57 16.17 1.87
C ASP A 230 -2.10 16.07 2.11
N GLN A 231 -2.49 15.20 3.03
CA GLN A 231 -3.87 14.95 3.44
C GLN A 231 -4.58 16.16 4.08
N TYR A 232 -3.85 17.19 4.52
CA TYR A 232 -4.43 18.38 5.13
C TYR A 232 -4.83 19.49 4.14
N LEU A 233 -4.64 19.28 2.83
CA LEU A 233 -5.11 20.23 1.81
C LEU A 233 -6.64 20.17 1.67
N ASP A 234 -7.30 21.32 1.77
CA ASP A 234 -8.70 21.46 1.38
C ASP A 234 -8.88 21.33 -0.15
N GLY A 235 -10.14 21.22 -0.62
CA GLY A 235 -10.43 21.04 -2.05
C GLY A 235 -9.90 22.17 -2.94
N GLN A 236 -9.93 23.42 -2.46
CA GLN A 236 -9.42 24.56 -3.23
C GLN A 236 -7.89 24.59 -3.24
N ALA A 237 -7.26 24.32 -2.10
CA ALA A 237 -5.81 24.23 -1.97
C ALA A 237 -5.25 23.09 -2.82
N LYS A 238 -5.92 21.93 -2.85
CA LYS A 238 -5.59 20.83 -3.75
C LYS A 238 -5.67 21.25 -5.22
N SER A 239 -6.75 21.93 -5.61
CA SER A 239 -6.89 22.48 -6.97
C SER A 239 -5.79 23.48 -7.32
N ASP A 240 -5.42 24.36 -6.39
CA ASP A 240 -4.37 25.36 -6.59
C ASP A 240 -2.98 24.72 -6.77
N VAL A 241 -2.67 23.70 -5.96
CA VAL A 241 -1.44 22.91 -6.10
C VAL A 241 -1.40 22.23 -7.46
N LEU A 242 -2.46 21.52 -7.85
CA LEU A 242 -2.52 20.81 -9.13
C LEU A 242 -2.36 21.73 -10.33
N ARG A 243 -3.09 22.85 -10.35
CA ARG A 243 -2.96 23.86 -11.41
C ARG A 243 -1.56 24.47 -11.47
N THR A 244 -0.90 24.65 -10.32
CA THR A 244 0.49 25.13 -10.28
C THR A 244 1.47 24.07 -10.78
N VAL A 245 1.24 22.79 -10.48
CA VAL A 245 2.03 21.67 -11.03
C VAL A 245 1.84 21.57 -12.55
N ASP A 246 0.60 21.63 -13.05
CA ASP A 246 0.31 21.60 -14.49
C ASP A 246 0.99 22.78 -15.21
N TRP A 247 1.00 23.97 -14.60
CA TRP A 247 1.76 25.10 -15.09
C TRP A 247 3.27 24.84 -15.12
N LEU A 248 3.86 24.25 -14.06
CA LEU A 248 5.28 23.89 -14.06
C LEU A 248 5.63 22.94 -15.20
N LEU A 249 4.77 21.95 -15.49
CA LEU A 249 4.97 21.01 -16.58
C LEU A 249 4.89 21.70 -17.96
N SER A 250 4.07 22.74 -18.09
CA SER A 250 4.02 23.54 -19.32
C SER A 250 5.31 24.30 -19.62
N LEU A 251 6.21 24.46 -18.63
CA LEU A 251 7.53 25.09 -18.80
C LEU A 251 8.63 24.12 -19.26
N GLN A 252 8.29 22.85 -19.52
CA GLN A 252 9.29 21.89 -19.98
C GLN A 252 9.85 22.30 -21.35
N LEU A 253 11.18 22.28 -21.46
CA LEU A 253 11.90 22.57 -22.70
C LEU A 253 11.79 21.38 -23.68
N LYS A 254 12.00 21.66 -24.97
CA LYS A 254 11.93 20.63 -26.03
C LYS A 254 12.86 19.43 -25.81
N ASN A 255 14.00 19.64 -25.15
CA ASN A 255 14.95 18.58 -24.82
C ASN A 255 14.58 17.78 -23.56
N GLY A 256 13.44 18.08 -22.92
CA GLY A 256 12.98 17.46 -21.68
C GLY A 256 13.45 18.14 -20.40
N ASN A 257 14.31 19.16 -20.47
CA ASN A 257 14.79 19.88 -19.28
C ASN A 257 13.74 20.87 -18.75
N PHE A 258 14.04 21.44 -17.58
CA PHE A 258 13.25 22.50 -16.98
C PHE A 258 14.13 23.71 -16.64
N PRO A 259 13.62 24.93 -16.82
CA PRO A 259 14.34 26.13 -16.48
C PRO A 259 14.63 26.22 -14.98
N SER A 260 15.79 26.78 -14.62
CA SER A 260 16.17 26.91 -13.20
C SER A 260 15.31 27.93 -12.45
N LYS A 261 14.86 28.96 -13.17
CA LYS A 261 14.12 30.12 -12.70
C LYS A 261 13.16 30.60 -13.78
N LEU A 262 12.08 31.25 -13.38
CA LEU A 262 11.07 31.77 -14.30
C LEU A 262 11.64 32.82 -15.27
N GLU A 263 12.55 33.68 -14.81
CA GLU A 263 13.19 34.71 -15.63
C GLU A 263 14.08 34.14 -16.73
N GLU A 264 14.40 32.84 -16.66
CA GLU A 264 15.27 32.13 -17.60
C GLU A 264 14.48 31.10 -18.43
N LYS A 265 13.14 31.16 -18.44
CA LYS A 265 12.27 30.14 -19.07
C LYS A 265 12.52 29.94 -20.58
N ASP A 266 12.98 30.98 -21.27
CA ASP A 266 13.23 30.97 -22.72
C ASP A 266 14.74 30.88 -23.06
N ILE A 267 15.60 30.62 -22.06
CA ILE A 267 17.07 30.58 -22.26
C ILE A 267 17.54 29.15 -22.47
N ASP A 268 17.97 28.83 -23.69
CA ASP A 268 18.71 27.60 -23.98
C ASP A 268 20.19 27.76 -23.55
N ARG A 269 20.61 26.94 -22.60
CA ARG A 269 22.00 26.92 -22.09
C ARG A 269 22.87 25.87 -22.80
N GLY A 270 22.32 25.09 -23.73
CA GLY A 270 23.02 24.02 -24.45
C GLY A 270 23.81 23.10 -23.50
N GLU A 271 25.09 22.91 -23.77
CA GLU A 271 26.00 22.10 -22.93
C GLU A 271 26.21 22.65 -21.50
N ASN A 272 25.75 23.88 -21.22
CA ASN A 272 25.80 24.51 -19.90
C ASN A 272 24.49 24.43 -19.11
N GLU A 273 23.50 23.65 -19.57
CA GLU A 273 22.26 23.44 -18.85
C GLU A 273 22.48 22.81 -17.46
N LEU A 274 21.43 22.78 -16.64
CA LEU A 274 21.48 22.14 -15.32
C LEU A 274 20.56 20.93 -15.37
N VAL A 275 21.14 19.73 -15.20
CA VAL A 275 20.40 18.46 -15.13
C VAL A 275 20.54 17.91 -13.71
N HIS A 276 20.17 18.74 -12.73
CA HIS A 276 20.44 18.51 -11.31
C HIS A 276 19.13 18.32 -10.53
N TRP A 277 19.22 17.68 -9.37
CA TRP A 277 18.06 17.61 -8.46
C TRP A 277 17.65 19.01 -8.01
N CYS A 278 18.62 19.87 -7.66
CA CYS A 278 18.30 21.24 -7.25
C CYS A 278 17.66 22.09 -8.36
N HIS A 279 18.08 21.91 -9.61
CA HIS A 279 17.64 22.68 -10.77
C HIS A 279 17.67 21.82 -12.04
N GLY A 280 16.50 21.64 -12.67
CA GLY A 280 16.35 20.95 -13.95
C GLY A 280 15.55 19.64 -13.88
N ALA A 281 15.71 18.83 -14.92
CA ALA A 281 14.97 17.58 -15.15
C ALA A 281 14.96 16.63 -13.96
N THR A 282 16.10 16.42 -13.30
CA THR A 282 16.22 15.47 -12.17
C THR A 282 15.27 15.84 -11.03
N GLY A 283 15.18 17.12 -10.66
CA GLY A 283 14.24 17.58 -9.64
C GLY A 283 12.77 17.50 -10.09
N ALA A 284 12.51 17.75 -11.37
CA ALA A 284 11.16 17.67 -11.94
C ALA A 284 10.60 16.24 -11.93
N VAL A 285 11.43 15.22 -12.19
CA VAL A 285 11.03 13.81 -12.10
C VAL A 285 10.50 13.47 -10.70
N HIS A 286 11.12 13.99 -9.64
CA HIS A 286 10.65 13.76 -8.27
C HIS A 286 9.25 14.34 -8.06
N LEU A 287 9.01 15.58 -8.53
CA LEU A 287 7.67 16.20 -8.45
C LEU A 287 6.63 15.38 -9.21
N MET A 288 6.94 14.93 -10.44
CA MET A 288 6.01 14.14 -11.27
C MET A 288 5.65 12.80 -10.62
N VAL A 289 6.63 12.10 -10.05
CA VAL A 289 6.41 10.87 -9.28
C VAL A 289 5.46 11.12 -8.10
N VAL A 290 5.69 12.20 -7.34
CA VAL A 290 4.84 12.55 -6.20
C VAL A 290 3.42 12.95 -6.65
N ALA A 291 3.31 13.75 -7.70
CA ALA A 291 2.02 14.19 -8.24
C ALA A 291 1.18 13.00 -8.69
N TYR A 292 1.76 12.05 -9.42
CA TYR A 292 1.03 10.84 -9.82
C TYR A 292 0.59 10.00 -8.63
N LEU A 293 1.48 9.73 -7.66
CA LEU A 293 1.13 8.92 -6.48
C LEU A 293 0.00 9.49 -5.63
N ARG A 294 -0.39 10.73 -5.88
CA ARG A 294 -1.37 11.48 -5.08
C ARG A 294 -2.64 11.81 -5.85
N THR A 295 -2.60 11.66 -7.16
CA THR A 295 -3.72 12.00 -8.06
C THR A 295 -4.16 10.81 -8.89
N GLU A 296 -3.25 9.87 -9.14
CA GLU A 296 -3.39 8.78 -10.11
C GLU A 296 -3.70 9.28 -11.53
N GLU A 297 -3.50 10.58 -11.77
CA GLU A 297 -3.71 11.17 -13.08
C GLU A 297 -2.53 10.80 -13.98
N TYR A 298 -2.83 9.96 -14.98
CA TYR A 298 -1.83 9.51 -15.92
C TYR A 298 -1.07 10.66 -16.56
N LYS A 299 -1.60 11.87 -16.79
CA LYS A 299 -0.83 12.99 -17.36
C LYS A 299 0.51 13.30 -16.65
N TYR A 300 0.65 12.94 -15.37
CA TYR A 300 1.90 13.07 -14.61
C TYR A 300 2.91 11.93 -14.86
N LEU A 301 2.44 10.78 -15.36
CA LEU A 301 3.27 9.63 -15.76
C LEU A 301 3.23 9.23 -17.21
N GLU A 302 2.17 9.60 -17.92
CA GLU A 302 1.63 8.98 -19.13
C GLU A 302 2.83 8.62 -19.94
N VAL A 303 3.00 7.33 -20.17
CA VAL A 303 4.28 6.62 -20.36
C VAL A 303 5.00 7.08 -21.65
N CYS A 304 4.96 8.35 -22.08
CA CYS A 304 5.34 8.83 -23.39
C CYS A 304 5.79 10.30 -23.57
N GLN A 305 5.68 11.31 -22.67
CA GLN A 305 6.29 12.63 -23.00
C GLN A 305 7.06 13.35 -21.87
N SER A 306 6.45 13.88 -20.81
CA SER A 306 7.18 14.81 -19.92
C SER A 306 8.25 14.14 -19.05
N ALA A 307 7.86 13.18 -18.20
CA ALA A 307 8.80 12.44 -17.36
C ALA A 307 9.81 11.65 -18.19
N LYS A 308 9.38 11.04 -19.31
CA LYS A 308 10.28 10.34 -20.23
C LYS A 308 11.27 11.27 -20.92
N ALA A 309 10.86 12.46 -21.38
CA ALA A 309 11.78 13.43 -21.96
C ALA A 309 12.83 13.87 -20.91
N ALA A 310 12.40 14.12 -19.67
CA ALA A 310 13.30 14.42 -18.57
C ALA A 310 14.26 13.26 -18.29
N LEU A 311 13.77 12.02 -18.18
CA LEU A 311 14.57 10.81 -17.95
C LEU A 311 15.52 10.51 -19.12
N ASN A 312 15.10 10.72 -20.36
CA ASN A 312 15.95 10.59 -21.55
C ASN A 312 17.09 11.60 -21.52
N LEU A 313 16.81 12.85 -21.14
CA LEU A 313 17.85 13.86 -20.94
C LEU A 313 18.79 13.47 -19.80
N ILE A 314 18.26 12.99 -18.67
CA ILE A 314 19.07 12.48 -17.56
C ILE A 314 19.89 11.27 -18.00
N TRP A 315 19.39 10.43 -18.90
CA TRP A 315 20.15 9.29 -19.43
C TRP A 315 21.31 9.77 -20.32
N GLN A 316 21.11 10.84 -21.08
CA GLN A 316 22.15 11.44 -21.92
C GLN A 316 23.18 12.23 -21.11
N LYS A 317 22.74 13.01 -20.11
CA LYS A 317 23.54 14.04 -19.43
C LYS A 317 23.62 13.90 -17.90
N GLY A 318 23.11 12.83 -17.31
CA GLY A 318 23.03 12.62 -15.85
C GLY A 318 24.31 12.12 -15.19
N ILE A 319 25.35 11.75 -15.96
CA ILE A 319 26.67 11.44 -15.41
C ILE A 319 27.43 12.76 -15.22
N LEU A 320 27.11 13.46 -14.14
CA LEU A 320 27.57 14.81 -13.85
C LEU A 320 29.03 14.81 -13.37
N LEU A 321 29.92 15.49 -14.11
CA LEU A 321 31.33 15.68 -13.74
C LEU A 321 31.51 16.70 -12.60
N LYS A 322 30.43 17.24 -12.05
CA LYS A 322 30.48 18.07 -10.83
C LYS A 322 30.77 17.25 -9.57
N GLY A 323 30.54 15.94 -9.60
CA GLY A 323 30.86 15.03 -8.50
C GLY A 323 29.84 13.90 -8.35
N PRO A 324 30.06 12.98 -7.39
CA PRO A 324 29.22 11.81 -7.21
C PRO A 324 27.97 12.06 -6.35
N GLY A 325 27.83 13.21 -5.68
CA GLY A 325 26.77 13.51 -4.72
C GLY A 325 25.33 13.53 -5.27
N ILE A 326 24.36 13.87 -4.41
CA ILE A 326 22.92 13.76 -4.73
C ILE A 326 22.24 15.07 -5.14
N CYS A 327 22.76 16.24 -4.78
CA CYS A 327 22.12 17.52 -5.13
C CYS A 327 22.29 17.89 -6.60
N HIS A 328 23.52 17.72 -7.09
CA HIS A 328 23.96 18.10 -8.43
C HIS A 328 25.13 17.21 -8.86
N GLY A 329 25.08 15.94 -8.47
CA GLY A 329 26.04 14.91 -8.84
C GLY A 329 25.33 13.66 -9.40
N ALA A 330 26.12 12.71 -9.87
CA ALA A 330 25.62 11.54 -10.60
C ALA A 330 24.61 10.71 -9.78
N SER A 331 24.81 10.56 -8.46
CA SER A 331 23.86 9.79 -7.62
C SER A 331 22.47 10.41 -7.58
N GLY A 332 22.37 11.75 -7.66
CA GLY A 332 21.08 12.44 -7.75
C GLY A 332 20.31 12.07 -9.01
N SER A 333 21.02 12.01 -10.15
CA SER A 333 20.46 11.51 -11.41
C SER A 333 20.04 10.04 -11.32
N GLY A 334 20.83 9.21 -10.63
CA GLY A 334 20.48 7.81 -10.34
C GLY A 334 19.19 7.66 -9.53
N TYR A 335 18.98 8.53 -8.54
CA TYR A 335 17.74 8.54 -7.75
C TYR A 335 16.50 8.82 -8.60
N ALA A 336 16.56 9.68 -9.62
CA ALA A 336 15.42 9.92 -10.49
C ALA A 336 14.96 8.62 -11.18
N PHE A 337 15.90 7.82 -11.70
CA PHE A 337 15.60 6.50 -12.26
C PHE A 337 15.09 5.51 -11.21
N LEU A 338 15.72 5.46 -10.04
CA LEU A 338 15.38 4.51 -8.99
C LEU A 338 13.97 4.75 -8.42
N LEU A 339 13.59 6.02 -8.21
CA LEU A 339 12.26 6.38 -7.74
C LEU A 339 11.20 6.12 -8.83
N PHE A 340 11.55 6.37 -10.11
CA PHE A 340 10.67 6.07 -11.23
C PHE A 340 10.48 4.55 -11.43
N TYR A 341 11.52 3.75 -11.25
CA TYR A 341 11.42 2.29 -11.16
C TYR A 341 10.53 1.87 -9.99
N ARG A 342 10.73 2.44 -8.80
CA ARG A 342 9.93 2.10 -7.63
C ARG A 342 8.44 2.30 -7.89
N LEU A 343 8.10 3.33 -8.67
CA LEU A 343 6.74 3.64 -9.10
C LEU A 343 6.20 2.70 -10.19
N THR A 344 6.95 2.54 -11.30
CA THR A 344 6.46 1.87 -12.52
C THR A 344 6.74 0.36 -12.57
N LYS A 345 7.73 -0.10 -11.78
CA LYS A 345 8.32 -1.45 -11.85
C LYS A 345 8.93 -1.82 -13.20
N GLU A 346 9.12 -0.86 -14.10
CA GLU A 346 9.79 -1.09 -15.39
C GLU A 346 11.30 -1.28 -15.16
N LYS A 347 11.78 -2.52 -15.37
CA LYS A 347 13.17 -2.94 -15.13
C LYS A 347 14.22 -2.03 -15.79
N HIS A 348 13.92 -1.49 -16.97
CA HIS A 348 14.81 -0.57 -17.68
C HIS A 348 15.32 0.59 -16.81
N TYR A 349 14.47 1.20 -15.97
CA TYR A 349 14.91 2.30 -15.12
C TYR A 349 15.78 1.84 -13.96
N LEU A 350 15.57 0.62 -13.45
CA LEU A 350 16.49 0.03 -12.48
C LEU A 350 17.87 -0.20 -13.12
N ASP A 351 17.90 -0.72 -14.35
CA ASP A 351 19.13 -0.94 -15.11
C ASP A 351 19.89 0.39 -15.32
N CYS A 352 19.18 1.47 -15.67
CA CYS A 352 19.73 2.82 -15.75
C CYS A 352 20.33 3.30 -14.40
N ALA A 353 19.61 3.09 -13.28
CA ALA A 353 20.10 3.47 -11.96
C ALA A 353 21.39 2.70 -11.56
N LEU A 354 21.45 1.39 -11.87
CA LEU A 354 22.64 0.55 -11.66
C LEU A 354 23.81 1.01 -12.54
N CYS A 355 23.55 1.37 -13.79
CA CYS A 355 24.55 1.93 -14.71
C CYS A 355 25.13 3.26 -14.20
N ILE A 356 24.31 4.14 -13.62
CA ILE A 356 24.78 5.37 -12.98
C ILE A 356 25.70 5.05 -11.79
N ALA A 357 25.34 4.07 -10.95
CA ALA A 357 26.20 3.61 -9.85
C ALA A 357 27.56 3.13 -10.34
N ARG A 358 27.55 2.30 -11.40
CA ARG A 358 28.77 1.82 -12.04
C ARG A 358 29.61 2.96 -12.62
N SER A 359 28.97 3.97 -13.21
CA SER A 359 29.64 5.14 -13.79
C SER A 359 30.47 5.89 -12.76
N PHE A 360 29.86 6.35 -11.67
CA PHE A 360 30.58 7.19 -10.71
C PHE A 360 31.60 6.42 -9.86
N CYS A 361 31.50 5.08 -9.83
CA CYS A 361 32.48 4.21 -9.21
C CYS A 361 33.70 3.90 -10.11
N SER A 362 33.64 4.23 -11.42
CA SER A 362 34.72 3.98 -12.37
C SER A 362 35.90 4.93 -12.21
N ASP A 363 37.10 4.47 -12.55
CA ASP A 363 38.32 5.30 -12.48
C ASP A 363 38.27 6.46 -13.48
N ASN A 364 37.65 6.25 -14.64
CA ASN A 364 37.43 7.29 -15.65
C ASN A 364 36.61 8.45 -15.06
N PHE A 365 35.52 8.16 -14.35
CA PHE A 365 34.73 9.20 -13.68
C PHE A 365 35.55 9.89 -12.58
N LYS A 366 36.21 9.14 -11.70
CA LYS A 366 36.99 9.69 -10.59
C LYS A 366 38.12 10.63 -11.03
N GLN A 367 38.78 10.34 -12.17
CA GLN A 367 39.85 11.19 -12.71
C GLN A 367 39.34 12.50 -13.33
N ARG A 368 38.08 12.53 -13.78
CA ARG A 368 37.50 13.66 -14.52
C ARG A 368 36.53 14.50 -13.69
N ALA A 369 35.91 13.89 -12.68
CA ALA A 369 34.96 14.57 -11.82
C ALA A 369 35.68 15.58 -10.92
N ARG A 370 35.01 16.70 -10.68
CA ARG A 370 35.49 17.71 -9.74
C ARG A 370 35.34 17.19 -8.31
N THR A 371 36.30 17.54 -7.47
CA THR A 371 36.17 17.39 -6.02
C THR A 371 35.13 18.39 -5.52
N PRO A 372 34.04 17.94 -4.86
CA PRO A 372 33.05 18.85 -4.28
C PRO A 372 33.65 19.73 -3.17
N ASP A 373 33.04 20.88 -2.88
CA ASP A 373 33.48 21.76 -1.79
C ASP A 373 33.47 21.03 -0.44
N ARG A 374 32.50 20.12 -0.25
CA ARG A 374 32.38 19.23 0.91
C ARG A 374 32.37 17.76 0.49
N PRO A 375 33.55 17.14 0.22
CA PRO A 375 33.67 15.83 -0.42
C PRO A 375 33.00 14.67 0.31
N TYR A 376 32.86 14.77 1.63
CA TYR A 376 32.27 13.72 2.48
C TYR A 376 30.82 13.97 2.85
N SER A 377 30.27 15.12 2.48
CA SER A 377 28.92 15.51 2.90
C SER A 377 27.82 14.69 2.24
N LEU A 378 26.60 14.82 2.77
CA LEU A 378 25.44 14.10 2.25
C LEU A 378 25.02 14.61 0.87
N PHE A 379 24.86 15.91 0.67
CA PHE A 379 24.27 16.41 -0.57
C PHE A 379 25.28 16.64 -1.71
N GLU A 380 26.55 16.91 -1.39
CA GLU A 380 27.59 17.18 -2.40
C GLU A 380 28.58 16.01 -2.54
N GLY A 381 28.78 15.26 -1.46
CA GLY A 381 29.87 14.30 -1.31
C GLY A 381 29.45 12.83 -1.37
N ILE A 382 30.41 11.97 -1.00
CA ILE A 382 30.30 10.51 -1.07
C ILE A 382 29.31 9.91 -0.06
N SER A 383 28.92 10.64 1.00
CA SER A 383 27.87 10.16 1.91
C SER A 383 26.50 10.07 1.21
N GLY A 384 26.21 10.97 0.27
CA GLY A 384 25.02 10.86 -0.59
C GLY A 384 25.10 9.67 -1.54
N SER A 385 26.27 9.45 -2.14
CA SER A 385 26.53 8.31 -3.01
C SER A 385 26.40 6.99 -2.26
N LEU A 386 26.85 6.93 -1.00
CA LEU A 386 26.65 5.79 -0.11
C LEU A 386 25.16 5.52 0.13
N CYS A 387 24.36 6.55 0.44
CA CYS A 387 22.90 6.39 0.57
C CYS A 387 22.26 5.81 -0.70
N PHE A 388 22.68 6.29 -1.88
CA PHE A 388 22.19 5.77 -3.15
C PHE A 388 22.57 4.30 -3.38
N LEU A 389 23.82 3.92 -3.08
CA LEU A 389 24.26 2.52 -3.17
C LEU A 389 23.49 1.61 -2.21
N CYS A 390 23.23 2.07 -0.98
CA CYS A 390 22.38 1.34 -0.02
C CYS A 390 20.95 1.18 -0.54
N ASP A 391 20.36 2.22 -1.12
CA ASP A 391 19.01 2.14 -1.67
C ASP A 391 18.90 1.22 -2.90
N LEU A 392 19.98 1.05 -3.66
CA LEU A 392 20.05 0.05 -4.74
C LEU A 392 20.10 -1.39 -4.22
N LEU A 393 20.47 -1.63 -2.95
CA LEU A 393 20.37 -2.96 -2.34
C LEU A 393 18.92 -3.36 -2.06
N GLU A 394 18.02 -2.38 -1.88
CA GLU A 394 16.58 -2.59 -1.70
C GLU A 394 15.75 -1.59 -2.54
N PRO A 395 15.74 -1.73 -3.88
CA PRO A 395 15.15 -0.74 -4.79
C PRO A 395 13.68 -0.40 -4.49
N ASP A 396 12.90 -1.36 -4.00
CA ASP A 396 11.49 -1.18 -3.66
C ASP A 396 11.24 -0.33 -2.42
N LYS A 397 12.26 -0.12 -1.59
CA LYS A 397 12.22 0.71 -0.39
C LYS A 397 12.95 2.05 -0.56
N ALA A 398 13.56 2.28 -1.73
CA ALA A 398 14.40 3.45 -1.99
C ALA A 398 13.68 4.77 -1.70
N GLN A 399 14.34 5.68 -1.00
CA GLN A 399 13.83 7.00 -0.64
C GLN A 399 14.94 8.03 -0.73
N PHE A 400 14.66 9.14 -1.41
CA PHE A 400 15.60 10.25 -1.45
C PHE A 400 15.86 10.78 -0.02
N PRO A 401 17.14 10.93 0.40
CA PRO A 401 17.48 11.36 1.76
C PRO A 401 16.77 12.65 2.20
N PHE A 402 16.21 12.63 3.41
CA PHE A 402 15.47 13.75 4.02
C PHE A 402 14.27 14.28 3.23
N ASN A 403 13.75 13.46 2.32
CA ASN A 403 12.63 13.85 1.47
C ASN A 403 11.61 12.70 1.23
N PRO A 404 10.99 12.15 2.30
CA PRO A 404 10.21 10.93 2.20
C PRO A 404 8.77 11.21 1.73
N TYR A 405 8.58 11.44 0.43
CA TYR A 405 7.25 11.66 -0.14
C TYR A 405 6.53 10.36 -0.56
N LEU A 406 7.28 9.26 -0.72
CA LEU A 406 6.72 7.97 -1.12
C LEU A 406 6.28 7.17 0.12
N VAL A 407 5.13 7.50 0.72
CA VAL A 407 4.60 6.73 1.86
C VAL A 407 4.35 5.29 1.41
N ASN A 408 4.98 4.32 2.09
CA ASN A 408 4.81 2.92 1.77
C ASN A 408 3.51 2.42 2.40
N SER A 409 2.67 1.67 1.67
CA SER A 409 1.56 0.94 2.30
C SER A 409 2.07 0.03 3.43
N ARG A 410 3.32 -0.43 3.34
CA ARG A 410 4.04 -1.12 4.40
C ARG A 410 4.22 -0.31 5.67
N ASP A 411 4.38 1.02 5.61
CA ASP A 411 4.52 1.86 6.81
C ASP A 411 3.21 1.92 7.61
N VAL A 412 2.07 1.74 6.94
CA VAL A 412 0.76 1.59 7.59
C VAL A 412 0.56 0.14 8.05
N ALA A 413 0.92 -0.84 7.22
CA ALA A 413 0.82 -2.26 7.56
C ALA A 413 1.70 -2.65 8.76
N ASP A 414 2.91 -2.09 8.88
CA ASP A 414 3.86 -2.36 9.97
C ASP A 414 3.30 -1.88 11.34
N LYS A 415 2.33 -0.96 11.34
CA LYS A 415 1.61 -0.55 12.57
C LYS A 415 0.58 -1.58 13.01
N VAL A 416 0.14 -2.48 12.13
CA VAL A 416 -0.82 -3.55 12.39
C VAL A 416 -0.10 -4.74 13.01
N THR A 417 0.30 -4.57 14.27
CA THR A 417 0.95 -5.62 15.06
C THR A 417 -0.09 -6.55 15.68
N GLU A 418 0.33 -7.77 16.07
CA GLU A 418 -0.52 -8.70 16.84
C GLU A 418 -1.12 -8.02 18.08
N ARG A 419 -0.36 -7.17 18.77
CA ARG A 419 -0.85 -6.41 19.93
C ARG A 419 -2.01 -5.49 19.56
N VAL A 420 -1.92 -4.76 18.44
CA VAL A 420 -2.99 -3.89 17.96
C VAL A 420 -4.22 -4.71 17.60
N LEU A 421 -4.03 -5.82 16.89
CA LEU A 421 -5.12 -6.73 16.51
C LEU A 421 -5.84 -7.30 17.74
N LYS A 422 -5.11 -7.73 18.79
CA LYS A 422 -5.70 -8.18 20.05
C LYS A 422 -6.54 -7.11 20.74
N VAL A 423 -6.03 -5.88 20.80
CA VAL A 423 -6.75 -4.75 21.42
C VAL A 423 -8.04 -4.45 20.67
N GLU A 424 -8.00 -4.35 19.35
CA GLU A 424 -9.20 -4.07 18.54
C GLU A 424 -10.18 -5.24 18.56
N ALA A 425 -9.70 -6.49 18.46
CA ALA A 425 -10.55 -7.67 18.57
C ALA A 425 -11.27 -7.75 19.92
N ALA A 426 -10.60 -7.41 21.03
CA ALA A 426 -11.23 -7.39 22.35
C ALA A 426 -12.33 -6.33 22.46
N LYS A 427 -12.14 -5.15 21.82
CA LYS A 427 -13.18 -4.11 21.76
C LYS A 427 -14.39 -4.59 20.97
N LEU A 428 -14.19 -5.13 19.77
CA LEU A 428 -15.28 -5.63 18.92
C LEU A 428 -16.04 -6.77 19.59
N ALA A 429 -15.33 -7.72 20.20
CA ALA A 429 -15.95 -8.82 20.94
C ALA A 429 -16.83 -8.31 22.08
N LYS A 430 -16.34 -7.32 22.84
CA LYS A 430 -17.12 -6.66 23.89
C LYS A 430 -18.37 -5.97 23.34
N GLU A 431 -18.25 -5.20 22.25
CA GLU A 431 -19.38 -4.54 21.59
C GLU A 431 -20.48 -5.55 21.18
N ILE A 432 -20.09 -6.70 20.61
CA ILE A 432 -21.03 -7.75 20.22
C ILE A 432 -21.71 -8.38 21.45
N MET A 433 -20.94 -8.66 22.52
CA MET A 433 -21.45 -9.34 23.71
C MET A 433 -22.37 -8.46 24.58
N GLU A 434 -22.19 -7.13 24.57
CA GLU A 434 -23.02 -6.18 25.33
C GLU A 434 -24.36 -5.88 24.65
N LYS A 435 -24.54 -6.29 23.39
CA LYS A 435 -25.76 -6.09 22.62
C LYS A 435 -26.95 -6.84 23.24
N LYS A 436 -28.10 -6.18 23.30
CA LYS A 436 -29.39 -6.85 23.57
C LYS A 436 -29.97 -7.42 22.28
N HIS A 437 -30.21 -8.73 22.25
CA HIS A 437 -30.79 -9.40 21.10
C HIS A 437 -32.31 -9.28 21.08
N THR A 438 -32.87 -9.04 19.89
CA THR A 438 -34.32 -9.03 19.65
C THR A 438 -34.78 -10.38 19.08
N LYS A 439 -36.09 -10.68 19.15
CA LYS A 439 -36.62 -12.01 18.75
C LYS A 439 -36.40 -12.32 17.27
N ASP A 440 -36.47 -11.31 16.40
CA ASP A 440 -36.25 -11.40 14.95
C ASP A 440 -34.81 -11.75 14.57
N GLU A 441 -33.83 -11.55 15.47
CA GLU A 441 -32.42 -11.89 15.21
C GLU A 441 -32.13 -13.39 15.35
N PHE A 442 -33.09 -14.17 15.88
CA PHE A 442 -32.96 -15.62 15.94
C PHE A 442 -33.26 -16.30 14.60
N ASP A 443 -33.96 -15.61 13.69
CA ASP A 443 -34.37 -16.15 12.39
C ASP A 443 -33.33 -15.88 11.27
N GLY A 444 -32.31 -15.06 11.55
CA GLY A 444 -31.31 -14.61 10.58
C GLY A 444 -30.16 -15.58 10.25
N GLY A 445 -30.22 -16.81 10.76
CA GLY A 445 -29.16 -17.82 10.61
C GLY A 445 -27.77 -17.33 11.06
N PRO A 446 -26.68 -17.93 10.54
CA PRO A 446 -25.32 -17.40 10.71
C PRO A 446 -25.05 -16.05 10.05
N TYR A 447 -25.82 -15.68 9.03
CA TYR A 447 -25.49 -14.53 8.19
C TYR A 447 -25.71 -13.21 8.93
N VAL A 448 -26.94 -13.00 9.39
CA VAL A 448 -27.39 -11.79 10.11
C VAL A 448 -27.90 -12.06 11.52
N GLY A 449 -28.02 -13.33 11.89
CA GLY A 449 -28.59 -13.75 13.16
C GLY A 449 -27.57 -14.05 14.26
N ILE A 450 -28.11 -14.32 15.44
CA ILE A 450 -27.37 -14.51 16.68
C ILE A 450 -26.37 -15.69 16.65
N ALA A 451 -26.60 -16.68 15.79
CA ALA A 451 -25.67 -17.79 15.59
C ALA A 451 -24.35 -17.30 14.96
N GLY A 452 -24.43 -16.32 14.06
CA GLY A 452 -23.27 -15.65 13.45
C GLY A 452 -22.48 -14.85 14.47
N ASP A 453 -23.19 -14.08 15.31
CA ASP A 453 -22.59 -13.31 16.42
C ASP A 453 -21.82 -14.27 17.34
N GLY A 454 -22.46 -15.36 17.78
CA GLY A 454 -21.82 -16.39 18.59
C GLY A 454 -20.61 -17.05 17.91
N TYR A 455 -20.72 -17.37 16.62
CA TYR A 455 -19.59 -17.91 15.85
C TYR A 455 -18.42 -16.93 15.80
N SER A 456 -18.65 -15.63 15.61
CA SER A 456 -17.58 -14.63 15.57
C SER A 456 -16.84 -14.49 16.90
N ILE A 457 -17.58 -14.52 18.02
CA ILE A 457 -17.04 -14.52 19.38
C ILE A 457 -16.22 -15.78 19.65
N PHE A 458 -16.74 -16.95 19.27
CA PHE A 458 -15.99 -18.19 19.36
C PHE A 458 -14.71 -18.14 18.50
N TYR A 459 -14.80 -17.63 17.28
CA TYR A 459 -13.65 -17.51 16.38
C TYR A 459 -12.55 -16.62 16.98
N ALA A 460 -12.93 -15.56 17.70
CA ALA A 460 -12.02 -14.66 18.39
C ALA A 460 -11.17 -15.33 19.49
N THR A 461 -11.58 -16.50 20.03
CA THR A 461 -10.77 -17.25 21.01
C THR A 461 -9.38 -17.64 20.48
N ARG A 462 -9.23 -17.74 19.15
CA ARG A 462 -7.94 -18.01 18.49
C ARG A 462 -6.93 -16.87 18.68
N LEU A 463 -7.42 -15.64 18.81
CA LEU A 463 -6.60 -14.46 19.03
C LEU A 463 -6.58 -14.04 20.52
N LEU A 464 -7.65 -14.35 21.25
CA LEU A 464 -7.88 -14.02 22.66
C LEU A 464 -8.15 -15.29 23.49
N PRO A 465 -7.17 -16.22 23.61
CA PRO A 465 -7.37 -17.48 24.33
C PRO A 465 -7.69 -17.28 25.81
N GLU A 466 -7.23 -16.17 26.42
CA GLU A 466 -7.53 -15.82 27.81
C GLU A 466 -9.03 -15.52 28.06
N LYS A 467 -9.80 -15.26 27.00
CA LYS A 467 -11.25 -14.98 27.07
C LYS A 467 -12.13 -16.20 26.80
N GLN A 468 -11.53 -17.38 26.62
CA GLN A 468 -12.22 -18.60 26.18
C GLN A 468 -13.46 -18.97 27.02
N VAL A 469 -13.38 -18.91 28.35
CA VAL A 469 -14.51 -19.24 29.25
C VAL A 469 -15.66 -18.23 29.11
N GLU A 470 -15.32 -16.95 29.02
CA GLU A 470 -16.28 -15.85 28.87
C GLU A 470 -17.05 -15.98 27.54
N PHE A 471 -16.30 -16.20 26.45
CA PHE A 471 -16.83 -16.33 25.09
C PHE A 471 -17.71 -17.58 24.92
N ALA A 472 -17.37 -18.68 25.57
CA ALA A 472 -18.18 -19.90 25.55
C ALA A 472 -19.54 -19.74 26.26
N SER A 473 -19.57 -19.00 27.37
CA SER A 473 -20.83 -18.67 28.07
C SER A 473 -21.79 -17.88 27.17
N PHE A 474 -21.27 -16.99 26.33
CA PHE A 474 -22.08 -16.27 25.34
C PHE A 474 -22.65 -17.21 24.27
N CYS A 475 -21.81 -18.05 23.67
CA CYS A 475 -22.19 -18.97 22.59
C CYS A 475 -23.24 -20.02 23.00
N THR A 476 -23.33 -20.36 24.28
CA THR A 476 -24.34 -21.32 24.76
C THR A 476 -25.76 -20.74 24.85
N LYS A 477 -25.90 -19.41 24.93
CA LYS A 477 -27.19 -18.70 25.10
C LYS A 477 -27.91 -18.38 23.79
N THR A 478 -27.26 -18.54 22.65
CA THR A 478 -27.74 -18.08 21.33
C THR A 478 -28.54 -19.13 20.55
N ARG A 479 -29.26 -20.04 21.25
CA ARG A 479 -29.82 -21.28 20.67
C ARG A 479 -31.34 -21.26 20.50
N ARG A 480 -31.84 -21.46 19.26
CA ARG A 480 -33.16 -22.04 18.96
C ARG A 480 -33.13 -22.78 17.61
N ASP A 481 -33.94 -23.84 17.50
CA ASP A 481 -34.06 -24.76 16.36
C ASP A 481 -35.42 -24.60 15.70
N GLU A 482 -35.53 -24.04 14.48
CA GLU A 482 -36.51 -24.41 13.41
C GLU A 482 -36.01 -23.93 12.00
N GLY A 483 -35.86 -24.80 10.99
CA GLY A 483 -35.57 -24.44 9.58
C GLY A 483 -34.54 -25.32 8.81
N GLY A 484 -34.21 -25.00 7.54
CA GLY A 484 -33.39 -25.87 6.66
C GLY A 484 -32.28 -25.24 5.78
N PHE A 485 -32.07 -23.92 5.79
CA PHE A 485 -31.07 -23.24 4.92
C PHE A 485 -29.69 -23.06 5.58
N TYR A 486 -28.60 -22.86 4.81
CA TYR A 486 -27.24 -22.74 5.38
C TYR A 486 -26.96 -21.36 6.00
N LEU A 487 -26.54 -20.37 5.21
CA LEU A 487 -26.14 -19.06 5.74
C LEU A 487 -27.34 -18.28 6.30
N LEU A 488 -28.51 -18.42 5.68
CA LEU A 488 -29.74 -17.77 6.12
C LEU A 488 -30.65 -18.66 6.99
N GLY A 489 -30.19 -19.82 7.45
CA GLY A 489 -31.08 -20.73 8.16
C GLY A 489 -30.43 -21.67 9.16
N THR A 490 -31.22 -22.66 9.53
CA THR A 490 -30.94 -23.55 10.65
C THR A 490 -29.83 -24.56 10.39
N LEU A 491 -29.57 -24.96 9.13
CA LEU A 491 -28.41 -25.80 8.82
C LEU A 491 -27.12 -25.10 9.26
N GLY A 492 -27.01 -23.79 9.06
CA GLY A 492 -25.88 -23.01 9.54
C GLY A 492 -25.74 -23.02 11.06
N VAL A 493 -26.86 -22.88 11.78
CA VAL A 493 -26.90 -22.99 13.25
C VAL A 493 -26.42 -24.37 13.71
N LYS A 494 -26.89 -25.44 13.06
CA LYS A 494 -26.47 -26.83 13.33
C LYS A 494 -24.97 -27.04 13.05
N VAL A 495 -24.45 -26.48 11.96
CA VAL A 495 -23.01 -26.54 11.63
C VAL A 495 -22.17 -25.85 12.70
N ILE A 496 -22.54 -24.63 13.08
CA ILE A 496 -21.85 -23.89 14.15
C ILE A 496 -21.91 -24.67 15.45
N LYS A 497 -23.08 -25.23 15.81
CA LYS A 497 -23.22 -26.07 16.99
C LYS A 497 -22.30 -27.29 16.95
N ALA A 498 -22.22 -28.01 15.83
CA ALA A 498 -21.34 -29.16 15.70
C ALA A 498 -19.85 -28.78 15.89
N ILE A 499 -19.44 -27.63 15.34
CA ILE A 499 -18.09 -27.08 15.50
C ILE A 499 -17.83 -26.74 16.97
N LEU A 500 -18.74 -26.02 17.61
CA LEU A 500 -18.63 -25.64 19.02
C LEU A 500 -18.58 -26.86 19.95
N ASP A 501 -19.48 -27.83 19.76
CA ASP A 501 -19.52 -29.06 20.56
C ASP A 501 -18.17 -29.81 20.44
N TYR A 502 -17.60 -29.92 19.23
CA TYR A 502 -16.32 -30.59 19.00
C TYR A 502 -15.12 -29.84 19.58
N GLU A 503 -15.00 -28.54 19.29
CA GLU A 503 -13.85 -27.74 19.73
C GLU A 503 -13.82 -27.56 21.26
N TRP A 504 -14.99 -27.62 21.92
CA TRP A 504 -15.10 -27.48 23.37
C TRP A 504 -14.96 -28.80 24.13
N SER A 505 -15.60 -29.88 23.64
CA SER A 505 -15.68 -31.15 24.36
C SER A 505 -14.82 -32.26 23.75
N GLY A 506 -14.18 -32.02 22.61
CA GLY A 506 -13.53 -33.05 21.79
C GLY A 506 -14.50 -34.06 21.16
N SER A 507 -15.80 -33.96 21.46
CA SER A 507 -16.80 -34.96 21.09
C SER A 507 -17.58 -34.52 19.86
N VAL A 508 -17.71 -35.46 18.92
CA VAL A 508 -18.46 -35.24 17.68
C VAL A 508 -19.94 -35.57 17.93
N ASN A 509 -20.84 -34.60 17.71
CA ASN A 509 -22.28 -34.78 17.87
C ASN A 509 -22.88 -35.60 16.72
N LEU A 510 -22.80 -36.94 16.81
CA LEU A 510 -23.22 -37.86 15.76
C LEU A 510 -24.72 -37.74 15.39
N LEU A 511 -25.58 -37.40 16.36
CA LEU A 511 -27.02 -37.21 16.11
C LEU A 511 -27.24 -36.04 15.16
N LEU A 512 -26.62 -34.89 15.46
CA LEU A 512 -26.71 -33.67 14.66
C LEU A 512 -26.16 -33.90 13.23
N LEU A 513 -25.09 -34.67 13.10
CA LEU A 513 -24.52 -35.00 11.80
C LEU A 513 -25.40 -35.95 10.99
N LYS A 514 -26.13 -36.86 11.66
CA LYS A 514 -27.12 -37.72 11.02
C LYS A 514 -28.30 -36.90 10.50
N GLU A 515 -28.75 -35.91 11.25
CA GLU A 515 -29.78 -34.96 10.81
C GLU A 515 -29.32 -34.13 9.60
N ILE A 516 -28.10 -33.58 9.63
CA ILE A 516 -27.53 -32.87 8.49
C ILE A 516 -27.48 -33.80 7.28
N SER A 517 -26.99 -35.03 7.46
CA SER A 517 -26.95 -36.01 6.37
C SER A 517 -28.34 -36.30 5.82
N SER A 518 -29.40 -36.40 6.64
CA SER A 518 -30.77 -36.67 6.12
C SER A 518 -31.35 -35.55 5.28
N LEU A 519 -30.91 -34.30 5.46
CA LEU A 519 -31.36 -33.17 4.62
C LEU A 519 -30.94 -33.30 3.15
N ILE A 520 -29.93 -34.12 2.84
CA ILE A 520 -29.45 -34.34 1.47
C ILE A 520 -30.59 -34.85 0.56
N ASP A 521 -31.47 -35.70 1.08
CA ASP A 521 -32.58 -36.23 0.29
C ASP A 521 -33.66 -35.18 0.02
N ILE A 522 -33.78 -34.16 0.88
CA ILE A 522 -34.69 -33.04 0.70
C ILE A 522 -34.15 -32.08 -0.36
N ILE A 523 -32.88 -31.68 -0.27
CA ILE A 523 -32.29 -30.71 -1.21
C ILE A 523 -32.08 -31.31 -2.62
N CYS A 524 -31.98 -32.64 -2.71
CA CYS A 524 -31.86 -33.36 -3.98
C CYS A 524 -33.23 -33.83 -4.51
N ALA A 525 -34.34 -33.47 -3.87
CA ALA A 525 -35.67 -33.81 -4.37
C ALA A 525 -36.00 -32.99 -5.62
N ASP A 526 -36.83 -33.58 -6.48
CA ASP A 526 -37.38 -32.87 -7.64
C ASP A 526 -38.13 -31.61 -7.18
N HIS A 527 -37.92 -30.50 -7.90
CA HIS A 527 -38.52 -29.20 -7.59
C HIS A 527 -38.11 -28.55 -6.25
N TYR A 528 -37.01 -28.98 -5.62
CA TYR A 528 -36.44 -28.24 -4.49
C TYR A 528 -36.08 -26.81 -4.93
N LEU A 529 -36.72 -25.80 -4.32
CA LEU A 529 -36.53 -24.36 -4.59
C LEU A 529 -36.39 -24.04 -6.09
N PRO A 530 -37.48 -24.09 -6.88
CA PRO A 530 -37.40 -24.10 -8.34
C PRO A 530 -36.66 -22.91 -8.97
N ARG A 531 -36.51 -21.78 -8.27
CA ARG A 531 -35.81 -20.56 -8.74
C ARG A 531 -34.75 -20.08 -7.74
N GLY A 532 -33.85 -21.00 -7.36
CA GLY A 532 -32.82 -20.71 -6.36
C GLY A 532 -32.17 -21.92 -5.71
N ALA A 533 -32.34 -23.11 -6.30
CA ALA A 533 -31.95 -24.37 -5.69
C ALA A 533 -30.45 -24.48 -5.44
N ASP A 534 -29.61 -23.73 -6.15
CA ASP A 534 -28.18 -24.03 -6.28
C ASP A 534 -27.24 -22.99 -5.65
N GLU A 535 -27.70 -21.77 -5.35
CA GLU A 535 -26.83 -20.68 -4.87
C GLU A 535 -26.29 -20.87 -3.42
N MET A 536 -25.45 -19.94 -2.95
CA MET A 536 -24.67 -20.09 -1.72
C MET A 536 -25.48 -19.91 -0.43
N LEU A 537 -26.46 -19.00 -0.40
CA LEU A 537 -27.08 -18.60 0.85
C LEU A 537 -28.12 -19.61 1.35
N VAL A 538 -28.94 -20.12 0.44
CA VAL A 538 -30.07 -21.03 0.67
C VAL A 538 -30.01 -22.32 -0.14
N GLY A 539 -29.24 -22.35 -1.24
CA GLY A 539 -29.17 -23.48 -2.16
C GLY A 539 -28.17 -24.59 -1.82
N ARG A 540 -27.99 -25.51 -2.79
CA ARG A 540 -27.12 -26.70 -2.72
C ARG A 540 -25.64 -26.33 -2.60
N ALA A 541 -25.17 -25.23 -3.20
CA ALA A 541 -23.79 -24.77 -3.00
C ALA A 541 -23.56 -24.38 -1.52
N GLY A 542 -24.53 -23.71 -0.89
CA GLY A 542 -24.49 -23.46 0.56
C GLY A 542 -24.39 -24.75 1.38
N PHE A 543 -25.10 -25.80 0.98
CA PHE A 543 -24.99 -27.11 1.62
C PHE A 543 -23.61 -27.75 1.44
N LEU A 544 -22.99 -27.62 0.26
CA LEU A 544 -21.61 -28.04 0.04
C LEU A 544 -20.63 -27.23 0.92
N ALA A 545 -20.85 -25.93 1.09
CA ALA A 545 -20.08 -25.08 2.00
C ALA A 545 -20.19 -25.55 3.46
N ALA A 546 -21.38 -25.96 3.90
CA ALA A 546 -21.62 -26.57 5.21
C ALA A 546 -20.79 -27.84 5.42
N ILE A 547 -20.82 -28.76 4.44
CA ILE A 547 -20.04 -30.01 4.49
C ILE A 547 -18.54 -29.71 4.50
N SER A 548 -18.08 -28.78 3.66
CA SER A 548 -16.67 -28.37 3.58
C SER A 548 -16.19 -27.80 4.92
N THR A 549 -16.98 -26.89 5.52
CA THR A 549 -16.71 -26.31 6.83
C THR A 549 -16.62 -27.37 7.92
N LEU A 550 -17.57 -28.32 7.97
CA LEU A 550 -17.53 -29.42 8.94
C LEU A 550 -16.32 -30.33 8.74
N ARG A 551 -16.00 -30.73 7.51
CA ARG A 551 -14.82 -31.56 7.20
C ARG A 551 -13.54 -30.87 7.63
N MET A 552 -13.42 -29.57 7.35
CA MET A 552 -12.25 -28.76 7.69
C MET A 552 -12.08 -28.58 9.21
N ARG A 553 -13.17 -28.31 9.95
CA ARG A 553 -13.11 -28.01 11.39
C ARG A 553 -13.09 -29.26 12.29
N LEU A 554 -13.77 -30.33 11.88
CA LEU A 554 -13.83 -31.58 12.64
C LEU A 554 -12.72 -32.56 12.25
N HIS A 555 -11.95 -32.26 11.20
CA HIS A 555 -10.92 -33.13 10.61
C HIS A 555 -11.43 -34.55 10.31
N ARG A 556 -12.70 -34.67 9.91
CA ARG A 556 -13.39 -35.95 9.72
C ARG A 556 -14.30 -35.93 8.50
N LYS A 557 -14.41 -37.07 7.84
CA LYS A 557 -15.36 -37.29 6.75
C LYS A 557 -16.75 -37.59 7.31
N ILE A 558 -17.47 -36.51 7.62
CA ILE A 558 -18.79 -36.56 8.26
C ILE A 558 -19.89 -37.14 7.36
N VAL A 559 -19.89 -36.75 6.09
CA VAL A 559 -20.83 -37.20 5.06
C VAL A 559 -20.07 -38.06 4.05
N PRO A 560 -20.55 -39.28 3.70
CA PRO A 560 -19.91 -40.13 2.69
C PRO A 560 -19.84 -39.45 1.32
N ASP A 561 -18.77 -39.69 0.56
CA ASP A 561 -18.60 -39.05 -0.75
C ASP A 561 -19.69 -39.44 -1.77
N SER A 562 -20.29 -40.62 -1.64
CA SER A 562 -21.44 -41.01 -2.46
C SER A 562 -22.64 -40.08 -2.25
N ARG A 563 -22.88 -39.62 -1.02
CA ARG A 563 -23.93 -38.65 -0.69
C ARG A 563 -23.58 -37.25 -1.17
N VAL A 564 -22.31 -36.85 -1.05
CA VAL A 564 -21.84 -35.56 -1.57
C VAL A 564 -21.94 -35.51 -3.10
N ARG A 565 -21.58 -36.60 -3.80
CA ARG A 565 -21.70 -36.72 -5.25
C ARG A 565 -23.15 -36.58 -5.71
N LYS A 566 -24.13 -37.07 -4.94
CA LYS A 566 -25.56 -36.85 -5.24
C LYS A 566 -25.89 -35.35 -5.34
N ILE A 567 -25.39 -34.53 -4.40
CA ILE A 567 -25.59 -33.07 -4.41
C ILE A 567 -24.89 -32.43 -5.62
N ILE A 568 -23.63 -32.80 -5.87
CA ILE A 568 -22.83 -32.31 -7.00
C ILE A 568 -23.55 -32.59 -8.33
N ASN A 569 -24.03 -33.81 -8.52
CA ASN A 569 -24.74 -34.19 -9.74
C ASN A 569 -26.04 -33.38 -9.89
N CYS A 570 -26.80 -33.16 -8.81
CA CYS A 570 -27.98 -32.29 -8.87
C CYS A 570 -27.64 -30.86 -9.34
N ILE A 571 -26.54 -30.27 -8.85
CA ILE A 571 -26.10 -28.93 -9.28
C ILE A 571 -25.67 -28.94 -10.76
N ILE A 572 -24.89 -29.94 -11.18
CA ILE A 572 -24.42 -30.02 -12.57
C ILE A 572 -25.60 -30.24 -13.53
N ASP A 573 -26.52 -31.15 -13.20
CA ASP A 573 -27.66 -31.46 -14.04
C ASP A 573 -28.66 -30.29 -14.11
N SER A 574 -28.88 -29.59 -12.99
CA SER A 574 -29.72 -28.37 -13.00
C SER A 574 -29.08 -27.26 -13.84
N GLY A 575 -27.77 -27.03 -13.69
CA GLY A 575 -27.03 -26.01 -14.43
C GLY A 575 -27.00 -26.25 -15.94
N ARG A 576 -26.75 -27.51 -16.36
CA ARG A 576 -26.80 -27.91 -17.77
C ARG A 576 -28.20 -27.74 -18.36
N LYS A 577 -29.21 -28.20 -17.63
CA LYS A 577 -30.61 -28.10 -18.06
C LYS A 577 -31.04 -26.65 -18.23
N TYR A 578 -30.73 -25.80 -17.25
CA TYR A 578 -31.05 -24.38 -17.32
C TYR A 578 -30.31 -23.69 -18.48
N ALA A 579 -29.00 -23.95 -18.63
CA ALA A 579 -28.21 -23.40 -19.72
C ALA A 579 -28.76 -23.77 -21.10
N GLN A 580 -29.14 -25.04 -21.28
CA GLN A 580 -29.72 -25.52 -22.54
C GLN A 580 -31.09 -24.88 -22.83
N LEU A 581 -31.97 -24.80 -21.82
CA LEU A 581 -33.32 -24.24 -21.98
C LEU A 581 -33.29 -22.74 -22.30
N ASN A 582 -32.33 -22.01 -21.76
CA ASN A 582 -32.22 -20.56 -21.91
C ASN A 582 -31.19 -20.13 -22.97
N SER A 583 -30.59 -21.09 -23.70
CA SER A 583 -29.53 -20.81 -24.68
C SER A 583 -28.38 -19.97 -24.09
N SER A 584 -27.98 -20.29 -22.86
CA SER A 584 -26.95 -19.55 -22.13
C SER A 584 -25.60 -19.65 -22.85
N PRO A 585 -24.71 -18.65 -22.69
CA PRO A 585 -23.40 -18.62 -23.34
C PRO A 585 -22.39 -19.64 -22.76
N THR A 586 -22.75 -20.34 -21.68
CA THR A 586 -21.90 -21.28 -20.96
C THR A 586 -22.58 -22.63 -20.77
N PRO A 587 -21.81 -23.72 -20.58
CA PRO A 587 -22.39 -25.04 -20.29
C PRO A 587 -23.15 -25.12 -18.96
N LEU A 588 -22.81 -24.26 -17.98
CA LEU A 588 -23.49 -24.18 -16.69
C LEU A 588 -23.98 -22.75 -16.46
N MET A 589 -25.27 -22.60 -16.20
CA MET A 589 -25.89 -21.34 -15.80
C MET A 589 -27.02 -21.60 -14.81
N TYR A 590 -27.31 -20.62 -13.96
CA TYR A 590 -28.28 -20.75 -12.86
C TYR A 590 -29.06 -19.44 -12.69
N GLU A 591 -30.25 -19.54 -12.12
CA GLU A 591 -31.06 -18.39 -11.71
C GLU A 591 -31.36 -18.39 -10.22
N TYR A 592 -31.53 -17.19 -9.68
CA TYR A 592 -32.15 -16.96 -8.38
C TYR A 592 -33.16 -15.83 -8.52
N TYR A 593 -34.44 -16.12 -8.22
CA TYR A 593 -35.56 -15.19 -8.44
C TYR A 593 -35.55 -14.51 -9.83
N ASP A 594 -35.48 -15.32 -10.89
CA ASP A 594 -35.52 -14.88 -12.30
C ASP A 594 -34.32 -14.00 -12.73
N VAL A 595 -33.21 -14.06 -11.99
CA VAL A 595 -31.96 -13.32 -12.27
C VAL A 595 -30.77 -14.28 -12.36
N GLU A 596 -30.00 -14.16 -13.43
CA GLU A 596 -28.74 -14.88 -13.65
C GLU A 596 -27.57 -14.17 -12.97
N TYR A 597 -27.54 -14.23 -11.64
CA TYR A 597 -26.47 -13.60 -10.86
C TYR A 597 -25.10 -14.22 -11.16
N LEU A 598 -24.07 -13.39 -11.19
CA LEU A 598 -22.69 -13.84 -11.40
C LEU A 598 -21.90 -13.96 -10.09
N GLY A 599 -22.19 -13.11 -9.11
CA GLY A 599 -21.40 -12.99 -7.87
C GLY A 599 -21.41 -14.21 -6.93
N ALA A 600 -20.62 -14.16 -5.85
CA ALA A 600 -20.36 -15.32 -4.99
C ALA A 600 -21.51 -15.68 -4.03
N ALA A 601 -22.42 -14.75 -3.73
CA ALA A 601 -23.55 -15.03 -2.82
C ALA A 601 -24.70 -15.73 -3.55
N HIS A 602 -25.21 -15.13 -4.62
CA HIS A 602 -26.44 -15.57 -5.28
C HIS A 602 -26.21 -16.21 -6.64
N GLY A 603 -24.96 -16.29 -7.09
CA GLY A 603 -24.65 -16.47 -8.49
C GLY A 603 -23.61 -17.53 -8.81
N LEU A 604 -23.27 -17.54 -10.09
CA LEU A 604 -22.41 -18.52 -10.74
C LEU A 604 -21.08 -18.73 -10.01
N MET A 605 -20.43 -17.65 -9.55
CA MET A 605 -19.11 -17.76 -8.91
C MET A 605 -19.13 -18.61 -7.63
N GLY A 606 -20.15 -18.42 -6.78
CA GLY A 606 -20.26 -19.17 -5.53
C GLY A 606 -20.51 -20.66 -5.77
N ILE A 607 -21.31 -20.97 -6.78
CA ILE A 607 -21.64 -22.33 -7.19
C ILE A 607 -20.38 -23.04 -7.70
N LEU A 608 -19.67 -22.42 -8.65
CA LEU A 608 -18.41 -22.96 -9.17
C LEU A 608 -17.35 -23.12 -8.08
N GLN A 609 -17.26 -22.15 -7.15
CA GLN A 609 -16.33 -22.23 -6.01
C GLN A 609 -16.60 -23.48 -5.18
N MET A 610 -17.86 -23.80 -4.91
CA MET A 610 -18.21 -24.99 -4.13
C MET A 610 -18.04 -26.29 -4.90
N LEU A 611 -18.32 -26.32 -6.21
CA LEU A 611 -18.02 -27.49 -7.04
C LEU A 611 -16.52 -27.80 -7.05
N LEU A 612 -15.67 -26.78 -7.24
CA LEU A 612 -14.21 -26.93 -7.23
C LEU A 612 -13.66 -27.38 -5.86
N ASN A 613 -14.26 -26.96 -4.74
CA ASN A 613 -13.87 -27.46 -3.42
C ASN A 613 -13.99 -28.99 -3.28
N PHE A 614 -14.81 -29.64 -4.11
CA PHE A 614 -14.97 -31.08 -4.18
C PHE A 614 -14.43 -31.67 -5.49
N PHE A 615 -13.41 -31.05 -6.10
CA PHE A 615 -12.82 -31.43 -7.39
C PHE A 615 -12.61 -32.94 -7.58
N PRO A 616 -12.07 -33.71 -6.60
CA PRO A 616 -11.87 -35.17 -6.77
C PRO A 616 -13.15 -36.00 -6.91
N LEU A 617 -14.33 -35.42 -6.64
CA LEU A 617 -15.62 -36.08 -6.76
C LEU A 617 -16.34 -35.78 -8.09
N LEU A 618 -15.82 -34.84 -8.88
CA LEU A 618 -16.37 -34.44 -10.18
C LEU A 618 -16.04 -35.47 -11.25
N GLU A 619 -16.99 -35.70 -12.14
CA GLU A 619 -16.75 -36.43 -13.39
C GLU A 619 -16.06 -35.54 -14.42
N GLN A 620 -15.31 -36.13 -15.35
CA GLN A 620 -14.55 -35.36 -16.34
C GLN A 620 -15.42 -34.43 -17.19
N SER A 621 -16.66 -34.84 -17.51
CA SER A 621 -17.60 -33.98 -18.24
C SER A 621 -17.96 -32.72 -17.44
N ALA A 622 -18.20 -32.86 -16.14
CA ALA A 622 -18.49 -31.74 -15.24
C ALA A 622 -17.26 -30.82 -15.07
N VAL A 623 -16.05 -31.39 -15.01
CA VAL A 623 -14.81 -30.61 -14.98
C VAL A 623 -14.68 -29.74 -16.23
N ASN A 624 -14.94 -30.31 -17.42
CA ASN A 624 -14.88 -29.56 -18.67
C ASN A 624 -15.94 -28.43 -18.71
N ASP A 625 -17.16 -28.70 -18.24
CA ASP A 625 -18.22 -27.70 -18.18
C ASP A 625 -17.87 -26.54 -17.23
N ILE A 626 -17.28 -26.86 -16.07
CA ILE A 626 -16.79 -25.85 -15.12
C ILE A 626 -15.66 -25.02 -15.74
N GLU A 627 -14.68 -25.65 -16.39
CA GLU A 627 -13.57 -24.92 -17.02
C GLU A 627 -14.04 -24.00 -18.14
N ASN A 628 -14.95 -24.46 -19.00
CA ASN A 628 -15.55 -23.64 -20.06
C ASN A 628 -16.36 -22.46 -19.50
N THR A 629 -17.11 -22.70 -18.42
CA THR A 629 -17.86 -21.63 -17.73
C THR A 629 -16.92 -20.62 -17.08
N LEU A 630 -15.80 -21.06 -16.50
CA LEU A 630 -14.76 -20.19 -15.97
C LEU A 630 -14.09 -19.36 -17.08
N ASN A 631 -13.82 -19.95 -18.25
CA ASN A 631 -13.25 -19.23 -19.38
C ASN A 631 -14.16 -18.08 -19.83
N TRP A 632 -15.46 -18.33 -19.90
CA TRP A 632 -16.43 -17.28 -20.19
C TRP A 632 -16.44 -16.18 -19.12
N LEU A 633 -16.35 -16.53 -17.83
CA LEU A 633 -16.19 -15.52 -16.76
C LEU A 633 -14.95 -14.64 -16.99
N LEU A 634 -13.84 -15.21 -17.47
CA LEU A 634 -12.63 -14.44 -17.80
C LEU A 634 -12.83 -13.51 -19.00
N GLU A 635 -13.58 -13.95 -20.01
CA GLU A 635 -13.89 -13.17 -21.21
C GLU A 635 -14.75 -11.94 -20.87
N ILE A 636 -15.68 -12.07 -19.92
CA ILE A 636 -16.57 -10.97 -19.51
C ILE A 636 -16.00 -10.11 -18.37
N GLN A 637 -14.79 -10.41 -17.88
CA GLN A 637 -14.14 -9.57 -16.86
C GLN A 637 -13.95 -8.16 -17.44
N ALA A 638 -14.46 -7.15 -16.74
CA ALA A 638 -14.35 -5.76 -17.18
C ALA A 638 -12.89 -5.29 -17.23
N GLU A 639 -12.61 -4.24 -18.01
CA GLU A 639 -11.25 -3.70 -18.14
C GLU A 639 -10.64 -3.26 -16.80
N ASN A 640 -11.47 -2.71 -15.92
CA ASN A 640 -11.08 -2.33 -14.55
C ASN A 640 -10.86 -3.54 -13.62
N GLY A 641 -11.08 -4.77 -14.09
CA GLY A 641 -10.93 -6.01 -13.32
C GLY A 641 -12.18 -6.46 -12.56
N ASN A 642 -13.30 -5.71 -12.64
CA ASN A 642 -14.55 -6.08 -11.99
C ASN A 642 -15.34 -7.16 -12.74
N PHE A 643 -16.42 -7.62 -12.11
CA PHE A 643 -17.43 -8.49 -12.70
C PHE A 643 -18.82 -7.91 -12.45
N ALA A 644 -19.70 -8.02 -13.46
CA ALA A 644 -21.07 -7.55 -13.36
C ALA A 644 -21.86 -8.31 -12.28
N VAL A 645 -22.95 -7.70 -11.80
CA VAL A 645 -23.83 -8.28 -10.78
C VAL A 645 -24.55 -9.51 -11.32
N ASP A 646 -25.08 -9.39 -12.54
CA ASP A 646 -25.78 -10.41 -13.30
C ASP A 646 -25.47 -10.28 -14.80
N VAL A 647 -25.95 -11.24 -15.59
CA VAL A 647 -25.71 -11.32 -17.04
C VAL A 647 -26.19 -10.09 -17.82
N LYS A 648 -27.29 -9.44 -17.39
CA LYS A 648 -27.86 -8.28 -18.10
C LYS A 648 -27.02 -7.02 -17.91
N GLU A 649 -26.20 -6.98 -16.86
CA GLU A 649 -25.33 -5.86 -16.55
C GLU A 649 -23.91 -5.97 -17.16
N ILE A 650 -23.63 -7.02 -17.93
CA ILE A 650 -22.32 -7.18 -18.59
C ILE A 650 -22.07 -6.01 -19.56
N GLY A 651 -20.91 -5.36 -19.41
CA GLY A 651 -20.49 -4.23 -20.24
C GLY A 651 -21.08 -2.89 -19.83
N ILE A 652 -21.90 -2.83 -18.77
CA ILE A 652 -22.40 -1.56 -18.22
C ILE A 652 -21.37 -1.01 -17.24
N ASP A 653 -20.88 0.21 -17.48
CA ASP A 653 -20.03 0.95 -16.56
C ASP A 653 -20.89 1.78 -15.61
N HIS A 654 -20.92 1.41 -14.32
CA HIS A 654 -21.64 2.17 -13.29
C HIS A 654 -20.75 3.22 -12.61
N GLY A 655 -19.52 3.40 -13.09
CA GLY A 655 -18.57 4.38 -12.59
C GLY A 655 -18.27 4.20 -11.11
N SER A 656 -18.63 5.20 -10.29
CA SER A 656 -18.44 5.15 -8.83
C SER A 656 -19.46 4.28 -8.09
N ASN A 657 -20.49 3.77 -8.78
CA ASN A 657 -21.52 2.90 -8.21
C ASN A 657 -21.26 1.41 -8.45
N ASP A 658 -20.14 1.05 -9.09
CA ASP A 658 -19.72 -0.35 -9.25
C ASP A 658 -19.70 -1.09 -7.91
N LEU A 659 -20.24 -2.32 -7.91
CA LEU A 659 -20.19 -3.18 -6.73
C LEU A 659 -18.85 -3.93 -6.71
N VAL A 660 -18.07 -3.69 -5.65
CA VAL A 660 -16.77 -4.35 -5.39
C VAL A 660 -16.90 -5.18 -4.11
N HIS A 661 -17.88 -6.07 -4.10
CA HIS A 661 -18.32 -6.81 -2.91
C HIS A 661 -17.99 -8.29 -3.00
N TRP A 662 -18.04 -9.01 -1.88
CA TRP A 662 -17.99 -10.47 -1.91
C TRP A 662 -19.26 -11.03 -2.57
N CYS A 663 -20.44 -10.50 -2.23
CA CYS A 663 -21.68 -10.96 -2.84
C CYS A 663 -21.75 -10.70 -4.36
N HIS A 664 -21.26 -9.54 -4.82
CA HIS A 664 -21.30 -9.10 -6.21
C HIS A 664 -20.03 -8.33 -6.57
N GLY A 665 -19.27 -8.83 -7.54
CA GLY A 665 -18.08 -8.18 -8.09
C GLY A 665 -16.75 -8.81 -7.68
N ALA A 666 -15.68 -8.03 -7.83
CA ALA A 666 -14.29 -8.48 -7.75
C ALA A 666 -13.93 -9.24 -6.48
N SER A 667 -14.39 -8.80 -5.29
CA SER A 667 -14.01 -9.43 -4.02
C SER A 667 -14.53 -10.88 -3.90
N GLY A 668 -15.67 -11.19 -4.53
CA GLY A 668 -16.22 -12.54 -4.61
C GLY A 668 -15.55 -13.41 -5.67
N ALA A 669 -15.00 -12.81 -6.72
CA ALA A 669 -14.32 -13.53 -7.79
C ALA A 669 -12.94 -14.08 -7.36
N VAL A 670 -12.21 -13.36 -6.51
CA VAL A 670 -10.84 -13.76 -6.11
C VAL A 670 -10.78 -15.16 -5.50
N PRO A 671 -11.62 -15.56 -4.51
CA PRO A 671 -11.63 -16.93 -3.98
C PRO A 671 -11.87 -18.01 -5.05
N LEU A 672 -12.75 -17.75 -6.02
CA LEU A 672 -13.00 -18.67 -7.13
C LEU A 672 -11.75 -18.82 -8.01
N MET A 673 -11.11 -17.71 -8.38
CA MET A 673 -9.92 -17.73 -9.23
C MET A 673 -8.74 -18.43 -8.54
N ILE A 674 -8.62 -18.30 -7.21
CA ILE A 674 -7.66 -19.08 -6.41
C ILE A 674 -7.91 -20.58 -6.55
N LEU A 675 -9.15 -21.04 -6.37
CA LEU A 675 -9.48 -22.47 -6.53
C LEU A 675 -9.28 -22.96 -7.96
N ALA A 676 -9.68 -22.16 -8.96
CA ALA A 676 -9.47 -22.48 -10.37
C ALA A 676 -7.97 -22.66 -10.65
N TYR A 677 -7.12 -21.74 -10.17
CA TYR A 677 -5.67 -21.91 -10.28
C TYR A 677 -5.17 -23.15 -9.56
N LEU A 678 -5.65 -23.43 -8.33
CA LEU A 678 -5.20 -24.59 -7.55
C LEU A 678 -5.46 -25.92 -8.28
N HIS A 679 -6.57 -26.04 -9.01
CA HIS A 679 -6.93 -27.28 -9.72
C HIS A 679 -6.43 -27.34 -11.17
N PHE A 680 -6.58 -26.27 -11.94
CA PHE A 680 -6.21 -26.25 -13.36
C PHE A 680 -4.75 -25.83 -13.60
N LYS A 681 -4.08 -25.24 -12.61
CA LYS A 681 -2.69 -24.74 -12.69
C LYS A 681 -2.44 -23.78 -13.86
N ASN A 682 -3.47 -23.07 -14.32
CA ASN A 682 -3.38 -22.12 -15.42
C ASN A 682 -3.26 -20.68 -14.91
N VAL A 683 -2.18 -19.99 -15.30
CA VAL A 683 -1.85 -18.63 -14.85
C VAL A 683 -2.92 -17.58 -15.18
N LYS A 684 -3.78 -17.81 -16.19
CA LYS A 684 -4.88 -16.90 -16.54
C LYS A 684 -5.80 -16.60 -15.35
N PHE A 685 -6.00 -17.57 -14.46
CA PHE A 685 -6.82 -17.39 -13.26
C PHE A 685 -6.13 -16.49 -12.23
N LEU A 686 -4.81 -16.60 -12.06
CA LEU A 686 -4.05 -15.66 -11.22
C LEU A 686 -4.09 -14.25 -11.79
N GLN A 687 -3.91 -14.10 -13.10
CA GLN A 687 -3.98 -12.78 -13.76
C GLN A 687 -5.35 -12.12 -13.55
N ALA A 688 -6.44 -12.89 -13.66
CA ALA A 688 -7.79 -12.40 -13.40
C ALA A 688 -8.00 -12.00 -11.93
N ALA A 689 -7.48 -12.80 -10.99
CA ALA A 689 -7.47 -12.46 -9.57
C ALA A 689 -6.68 -11.18 -9.29
N GLU A 690 -5.50 -11.00 -9.91
CA GLU A 690 -4.67 -9.80 -9.73
C GLU A 690 -5.33 -8.54 -10.26
N LYS A 691 -6.00 -8.62 -11.43
CA LYS A 691 -6.84 -7.52 -11.93
C LYS A 691 -7.93 -7.13 -10.94
N ALA A 692 -8.66 -8.12 -10.42
CA ALA A 692 -9.67 -7.90 -9.38
C ALA A 692 -9.06 -7.29 -8.10
N LEU A 693 -7.89 -7.75 -7.66
CA LEU A 693 -7.20 -7.23 -6.48
C LEU A 693 -6.71 -5.79 -6.66
N ASN A 694 -6.29 -5.40 -7.86
CA ASN A 694 -5.94 -4.01 -8.17
C ASN A 694 -7.18 -3.11 -8.00
N LEU A 695 -8.34 -3.51 -8.54
CA LEU A 695 -9.59 -2.78 -8.33
C LEU A 695 -9.99 -2.71 -6.86
N ILE A 696 -9.87 -3.82 -6.12
CA ILE A 696 -10.17 -3.86 -4.69
C ILE A 696 -9.23 -2.91 -3.92
N TRP A 697 -7.98 -2.76 -4.35
CA TRP A 697 -7.05 -1.82 -3.71
C TRP A 697 -7.50 -0.37 -3.92
N GLU A 698 -7.93 -0.04 -5.14
CA GLU A 698 -8.41 1.30 -5.50
C GLU A 698 -9.77 1.64 -4.87
N ARG A 699 -10.71 0.69 -4.83
CA ARG A 699 -12.13 0.93 -4.55
C ARG A 699 -12.75 0.07 -3.44
N GLY A 700 -11.99 -0.85 -2.86
CA GLY A 700 -12.49 -1.82 -1.87
C GLY A 700 -12.70 -1.27 -0.46
N VAL A 701 -12.38 0.01 -0.21
CA VAL A 701 -12.73 0.70 1.05
C VAL A 701 -14.17 1.20 0.96
N LEU A 702 -15.11 0.29 1.23
CA LEU A 702 -16.53 0.50 0.98
C LEU A 702 -17.19 1.36 2.05
N ARG A 703 -17.90 2.42 1.64
CA ARG A 703 -18.74 3.25 2.53
C ARG A 703 -19.91 2.49 3.14
N LYS A 704 -20.16 1.24 2.74
CA LYS A 704 -21.27 0.41 3.23
C LYS A 704 -20.99 -0.21 4.61
N GLY A 705 -19.74 -0.18 5.08
CA GLY A 705 -19.40 -0.54 6.45
C GLY A 705 -18.26 -1.55 6.57
N PRO A 706 -18.02 -2.05 7.80
CA PRO A 706 -16.85 -2.89 8.10
C PRO A 706 -17.01 -4.38 7.77
N GLY A 707 -18.22 -4.85 7.44
CA GLY A 707 -18.54 -6.28 7.30
C GLY A 707 -17.83 -7.02 6.16
N ILE A 708 -18.16 -8.31 5.99
CA ILE A 708 -17.50 -9.21 5.05
C ILE A 708 -18.28 -9.47 3.76
N CYS A 709 -19.60 -9.28 3.74
CA CYS A 709 -20.38 -9.49 2.51
C CYS A 709 -20.14 -8.37 1.48
N HIS A 710 -20.20 -7.14 1.96
CA HIS A 710 -20.12 -5.93 1.13
C HIS A 710 -19.52 -4.78 1.95
N GLY A 711 -18.51 -5.09 2.75
CA GLY A 711 -17.77 -4.15 3.57
C GLY A 711 -16.26 -4.33 3.45
N VAL A 712 -15.53 -3.47 4.14
CA VAL A 712 -14.05 -3.39 4.05
C VAL A 712 -13.37 -4.72 4.41
N ALA A 713 -13.87 -5.45 5.42
CA ALA A 713 -13.26 -6.72 5.79
C ALA A 713 -13.39 -7.78 4.69
N GLY A 714 -14.48 -7.77 3.92
CA GLY A 714 -14.70 -8.69 2.78
C GLY A 714 -13.68 -8.47 1.67
N SER A 715 -13.46 -7.21 1.31
CA SER A 715 -12.38 -6.78 0.42
C SER A 715 -11.00 -7.18 0.95
N GLY A 716 -10.78 -7.01 2.26
CA GLY A 716 -9.54 -7.41 2.93
C GLY A 716 -9.25 -8.92 2.85
N TYR A 717 -10.29 -9.77 2.95
CA TYR A 717 -10.15 -11.21 2.79
C TYR A 717 -9.65 -11.62 1.40
N ALA A 718 -10.03 -10.91 0.34
CA ALA A 718 -9.53 -11.20 -1.00
C ALA A 718 -7.99 -11.11 -1.06
N PHE A 719 -7.41 -10.04 -0.48
CA PHE A 719 -5.96 -9.90 -0.35
C PHE A 719 -5.34 -10.99 0.53
N LEU A 720 -5.98 -11.29 1.66
CA LEU A 720 -5.46 -12.24 2.64
C LEU A 720 -5.41 -13.67 2.09
N LEU A 721 -6.45 -14.10 1.38
CA LEU A 721 -6.51 -15.42 0.74
C LEU A 721 -5.53 -15.52 -0.43
N TYR A 722 -5.37 -14.44 -1.21
CA TYR A 722 -4.37 -14.40 -2.29
C TYR A 722 -2.94 -14.42 -1.74
N TYR A 723 -2.68 -13.73 -0.62
CA TYR A 723 -1.42 -13.85 0.12
C TYR A 723 -1.19 -15.28 0.59
N ARG A 724 -2.21 -15.95 1.15
CA ARG A 724 -2.08 -17.34 1.60
C ARG A 724 -1.67 -18.28 0.45
N LEU A 725 -2.18 -18.04 -0.76
CA LEU A 725 -1.77 -18.79 -1.96
C LEU A 725 -0.34 -18.47 -2.40
N THR A 726 -0.01 -17.18 -2.54
CA THR A 726 1.18 -16.72 -3.27
C THR A 726 2.38 -16.39 -2.39
N GLN A 727 2.13 -16.17 -1.10
CA GLN A 727 3.07 -15.65 -0.11
C GLN A 727 3.69 -14.28 -0.49
N ASN A 728 3.09 -13.56 -1.45
CA ASN A 728 3.53 -12.23 -1.82
C ASN A 728 3.09 -11.21 -0.75
N THR A 729 4.05 -10.76 0.07
CA THR A 729 3.81 -9.92 1.26
C THR A 729 3.08 -8.61 0.96
N LYS A 730 3.11 -8.11 -0.28
CA LYS A 730 2.32 -6.94 -0.72
C LYS A 730 0.83 -7.10 -0.34
N TYR A 731 0.27 -8.29 -0.56
CA TYR A 731 -1.15 -8.53 -0.30
C TYR A 731 -1.44 -8.72 1.20
N LEU A 732 -0.48 -9.21 1.98
CA LEU A 732 -0.61 -9.18 3.44
C LEU A 732 -0.61 -7.73 3.96
N ASP A 733 0.25 -6.88 3.41
CA ASP A 733 0.29 -5.45 3.76
C ASP A 733 -1.03 -4.75 3.40
N TYR A 734 -1.64 -5.09 2.26
CA TYR A 734 -2.96 -4.59 1.89
C TYR A 734 -4.05 -5.06 2.85
N ALA A 735 -4.09 -6.35 3.20
CA ALA A 735 -5.03 -6.89 4.19
C ALA A 735 -4.89 -6.18 5.55
N ARG A 736 -3.65 -5.90 5.99
CA ARG A 736 -3.37 -5.13 7.21
C ARG A 736 -3.88 -3.69 7.13
N CYS A 737 -3.66 -2.99 6.02
CA CYS A 737 -4.22 -1.66 5.79
C CYS A 737 -5.76 -1.67 5.90
N PHE A 738 -6.41 -2.66 5.29
CA PHE A 738 -7.86 -2.80 5.33
C PHE A 738 -8.37 -3.11 6.75
N ALA A 739 -7.64 -3.92 7.53
CA ALA A 739 -7.94 -4.16 8.94
C ALA A 739 -7.89 -2.86 9.77
N MET A 740 -6.84 -2.06 9.58
CA MET A 740 -6.70 -0.78 10.25
C MET A 740 -7.82 0.22 9.88
N ILE A 741 -8.18 0.31 8.60
CA ILE A 741 -9.26 1.18 8.12
C ILE A 741 -10.60 0.73 8.70
N ALA A 742 -10.91 -0.57 8.66
CA ALA A 742 -12.17 -1.09 9.17
C ALA A 742 -12.33 -0.89 10.69
N CYS A 743 -11.23 -0.88 11.45
CA CYS A 743 -11.21 -0.56 12.88
C CYS A 743 -11.22 0.94 13.19
N ASN A 744 -10.93 1.81 12.21
CA ASN A 744 -10.85 3.24 12.44
C ASN A 744 -12.23 3.83 12.81
N GLN A 745 -12.28 4.55 13.94
CA GLN A 745 -13.53 5.11 14.46
C GLN A 745 -14.14 6.18 13.53
N GLU A 746 -13.31 7.01 12.91
CA GLU A 746 -13.78 8.04 11.97
C GLU A 746 -14.35 7.40 10.71
N PHE A 747 -13.72 6.34 10.19
CA PHE A 747 -14.30 5.54 9.11
C PHE A 747 -15.65 4.94 9.53
N ARG A 748 -15.72 4.24 10.66
CA ARG A 748 -16.96 3.59 11.14
C ARG A 748 -18.10 4.60 11.35
N LYS A 749 -17.79 5.84 11.77
CA LYS A 749 -18.77 6.91 11.96
C LYS A 749 -19.31 7.48 10.65
N ASN A 750 -18.47 7.56 9.62
CA ASN A 750 -18.83 8.11 8.31
C ASN A 750 -19.35 7.05 7.32
N ALA A 751 -19.14 5.78 7.61
CA ALA A 751 -19.73 4.68 6.87
C ALA A 751 -21.24 4.59 7.13
N ARG A 752 -21.98 4.03 6.17
CA ARG A 752 -23.38 3.66 6.35
C ARG A 752 -23.45 2.60 7.45
N GLN A 753 -24.41 2.76 8.35
CA GLN A 753 -24.68 1.75 9.37
C GLN A 753 -25.31 0.53 8.69
N PRO A 754 -24.75 -0.68 8.86
CA PRO A 754 -25.38 -1.89 8.35
C PRO A 754 -26.74 -2.14 9.00
N ASP A 755 -27.65 -2.83 8.32
CA ASP A 755 -28.96 -3.18 8.87
C ASP A 755 -28.81 -4.04 10.13
N ARG A 756 -27.81 -4.92 10.15
CA ARG A 756 -27.41 -5.72 11.32
C ARG A 756 -25.95 -5.44 11.71
N PRO A 757 -25.67 -4.35 12.46
CA PRO A 757 -24.31 -3.85 12.70
C PRO A 757 -23.34 -4.80 13.39
N TYR A 758 -23.85 -5.81 14.09
CA TYR A 758 -23.06 -6.77 14.87
C TYR A 758 -22.85 -8.10 14.16
N SER A 759 -23.66 -8.35 13.12
CA SER A 759 -23.73 -9.65 12.44
C SER A 759 -22.40 -10.11 11.84
N LEU A 760 -22.33 -11.42 11.57
CA LEU A 760 -21.18 -12.02 10.93
C LEU A 760 -20.95 -11.48 9.51
N PHE A 761 -21.99 -11.31 8.67
CA PHE A 761 -21.78 -10.95 7.27
C PHE A 761 -21.85 -9.44 6.99
N GLU A 762 -22.73 -8.69 7.64
CA GLU A 762 -22.89 -7.25 7.39
C GLU A 762 -22.11 -6.38 8.41
N GLY A 763 -21.93 -6.92 9.61
CA GLY A 763 -21.49 -6.17 10.78
C GLY A 763 -20.06 -6.45 11.24
N ILE A 764 -19.81 -6.05 12.48
CA ILE A 764 -18.49 -6.18 13.11
C ILE A 764 -18.11 -7.61 13.48
N GLY A 765 -19.04 -8.58 13.50
CA GLY A 765 -18.71 -9.99 13.69
C GLY A 765 -17.82 -10.53 12.56
N GLY A 766 -18.06 -10.10 11.33
CA GLY A 766 -17.20 -10.43 10.18
C GLY A 766 -15.83 -9.76 10.27
N LEU A 767 -15.79 -8.49 10.66
CA LEU A 767 -14.54 -7.77 10.92
C LEU A 767 -13.72 -8.47 12.01
N LEU A 768 -14.37 -8.91 13.10
CA LEU A 768 -13.69 -9.62 14.19
C LEU A 768 -13.01 -10.90 13.68
N CYS A 769 -13.69 -11.70 12.85
CA CYS A 769 -13.07 -12.87 12.22
C CYS A 769 -11.89 -12.48 11.32
N PHE A 770 -12.02 -11.40 10.55
CA PHE A 770 -10.95 -10.90 9.69
C PHE A 770 -9.70 -10.50 10.49
N LEU A 771 -9.83 -9.84 11.64
CA LEU A 771 -8.68 -9.48 12.48
C LEU A 771 -7.93 -10.70 13.01
N VAL A 772 -8.67 -11.76 13.39
CA VAL A 772 -8.10 -13.04 13.81
C VAL A 772 -7.26 -13.63 12.68
N ASP A 773 -7.80 -13.64 11.46
CA ASP A 773 -7.15 -14.23 10.30
C ASP A 773 -5.97 -13.37 9.78
N VAL A 774 -6.02 -12.05 9.91
CA VAL A 774 -4.86 -11.18 9.63
C VAL A 774 -3.70 -11.47 10.60
N CYS A 775 -4.01 -11.86 11.85
CA CYS A 775 -3.00 -12.28 12.82
C CYS A 775 -2.41 -13.66 12.49
N SER A 776 -3.17 -14.53 11.83
CA SER A 776 -2.76 -15.89 11.45
C SER A 776 -3.00 -16.17 9.97
N PRO A 777 -2.28 -15.47 9.06
CA PRO A 777 -2.64 -15.39 7.65
C PRO A 777 -2.52 -16.72 6.90
N MET A 778 -1.64 -17.63 7.36
CA MET A 778 -1.45 -18.95 6.74
C MET A 778 -2.61 -19.93 7.00
N THR A 779 -3.48 -19.62 7.96
CA THR A 779 -4.68 -20.40 8.28
C THR A 779 -5.98 -19.69 7.92
N ALA A 780 -5.89 -18.50 7.29
CA ALA A 780 -7.03 -17.65 7.01
C ALA A 780 -8.06 -18.30 6.10
N GLN A 781 -9.34 -18.18 6.44
CA GLN A 781 -10.47 -18.71 5.68
C GLN A 781 -11.62 -17.72 5.69
N PHE A 782 -12.26 -17.50 4.54
CA PHE A 782 -13.50 -16.72 4.53
C PHE A 782 -14.54 -17.44 5.43
N PRO A 783 -15.14 -16.75 6.43
CA PRO A 783 -16.00 -17.38 7.41
C PRO A 783 -17.15 -18.17 6.79
N LEU A 784 -17.29 -19.44 7.18
CA LEU A 784 -18.33 -20.38 6.71
C LEU A 784 -18.35 -20.68 5.20
N VAL A 785 -17.42 -20.12 4.42
CA VAL A 785 -17.26 -20.40 2.98
C VAL A 785 -15.79 -20.73 2.70
N PRO A 786 -15.25 -21.81 3.30
CA PRO A 786 -13.83 -22.11 3.23
C PRO A 786 -13.42 -22.55 1.83
N ILE A 787 -12.15 -22.35 1.51
CA ILE A 787 -11.51 -22.92 0.32
C ILE A 787 -10.40 -23.87 0.74
N LYS A 788 -10.25 -24.97 0.00
CA LYS A 788 -9.21 -25.96 0.28
C LYS A 788 -7.90 -25.56 -0.40
N PHE A 789 -6.93 -25.10 0.39
CA PHE A 789 -5.53 -24.98 -0.02
C PHE A 789 -4.87 -26.34 0.24
N ASP A 790 -4.35 -27.00 -0.80
CA ASP A 790 -3.67 -28.30 -0.68
C ASP A 790 -2.33 -28.23 0.06
#